data_AF-A0A4V1XPI9-F1
#
_entry.id   AF-A0A4V1XPI9-F1
#
_cell.length_a   1.000
_cell.length_b   1.000
_cell.length_c   1.000
_cell.angle_alpha   90.00
_cell.angle_beta   90.00
_cell.angle_gamma   90.00
#
_symmetry.space_group_name_H-M   'P 1'
#
loop_
_entity.id
_entity.type
_entity.pdbx_description
1 polymer ?
#
loop_
_entity_poly.entity_id
_entity_poly.type
_entity_poly.pdbx_seq_one_letter_code
_entity_poly.pdbx_strand_id
1 'polypeptide(L)'
;MAIYSAVPPPPELGGPPTNGQNGHQQNQQPPATPAAQTSVAIDIETWTLSALQSLSVSPVARGTGTPLAIPIDRSAAEKPSVTIQDPRAKSTAITPPPRPPSRRDSLRRREALLKGKEGSRQRRRWENDRLLHVPNAQPPEPMDYEPRPTHPVVHVPYQVAAAWDLRVRAEVEAKKAAAARRKQMQTRTMGDAHVVGRVPRELFQRAKKTPAVKTWVRSLEEPVRRYLVELEVADDVSSEDSEDEEIVFVGRNGAMREGWKKARREGKNEEGLVLDDLGDDDESGAFKRWITHSISDYYGLQSYSVLVGNPKRKVVYVGVKTMKTGHAPAVMRSDLPRPLWELYATMASDPTSSAAESAAASNADYDLARPITSSPGAGLRQGLASYGDAHFSLFLRKAFIKALGYGEDALSRPVVGIANTASGLNPCHAGVAPQLLDAARRGVHLAGGLAVDFPTISLHESFASPTSMFLRNLMSMDTEEMIRAQPVDAVVLIGGCDKTTPAQLMGAISANKPAIHLVTGPMMPGSHRGVRIGACTDCRNNWAKYRAGTIDIEEIAALNEELAPTAGTCGVMGTASTMACLLAALGMMPLKGATPPAVSAARLRVAEDTGSRAVALARSQLRPQNVLTRESFLNAITVLQAIGGSTNAVVHLMAIANRHPALAGEITLQTVDDVGRRTPLLVDLKPSGDGYMTDFHNSGGVPALLHVLRPLLHLDAMTVTGQTLGEALDAIPASQFQWQFANGGGGGCVRALADPLYPASSLVVLRGNLAPNGAVMKASASKDRRLLRHRGPAVVFAGVADLAARVDDPDLEVSADSVLVLQGIGPLGRDSPGMPEAGLIPIPRKLAARGVTDMLRISDGRMSGTAGGTIVLHVSPEAADPQSAFGILRDGDVVVVDAEQRVLRVELSDEEIGRRIAERRERVGKGEAEGAGAGSWVARNSMRGYRGLYMRSVNQAELGADFDFLTARGPASS
;
A
#
# COMPACT_ATOMS: atom_id res chain seq x y z
N MET A 1 -28.79 17.85 -14.23
CA MET A 1 -29.55 18.87 -13.46
C MET A 1 -28.55 19.64 -12.61
N ALA A 2 -28.42 20.97 -12.57
CA ALA A 2 -28.98 22.13 -13.28
C ALA A 2 -27.82 23.17 -13.39
N ILE A 3 -27.45 23.62 -14.58
CA ILE A 3 -27.73 24.94 -15.22
C ILE A 3 -27.18 26.16 -14.44
N TYR A 4 -26.12 26.77 -14.99
CA TYR A 4 -26.06 28.20 -15.33
C TYR A 4 -25.14 28.41 -16.55
N SER A 5 -25.74 28.86 -17.64
CA SER A 5 -25.18 29.44 -18.88
C SER A 5 -25.15 30.98 -18.72
N ALA A 6 -24.50 31.86 -19.49
CA ALA A 6 -23.84 31.90 -20.79
C ALA A 6 -23.07 33.24 -20.91
N VAL A 7 -22.01 33.33 -21.73
CA VAL A 7 -21.70 34.48 -22.62
C VAL A 7 -20.86 33.95 -23.82
N PRO A 8 -21.23 34.22 -25.10
CA PRO A 8 -20.50 33.75 -26.29
C PRO A 8 -19.48 34.78 -26.86
N PRO A 9 -18.50 34.36 -27.68
CA PRO A 9 -17.55 35.26 -28.36
C PRO A 9 -18.12 35.81 -29.70
N PRO A 10 -17.58 36.95 -30.21
CA PRO A 10 -18.08 37.59 -31.43
C PRO A 10 -17.58 36.91 -32.72
N PRO A 11 -18.26 37.16 -33.86
CA PRO A 11 -18.15 36.34 -35.08
C PRO A 11 -17.02 36.75 -36.04
N GLU A 12 -16.53 35.75 -36.77
CA GLU A 12 -15.71 35.87 -37.97
C GLU A 12 -16.50 36.51 -39.13
N LEU A 13 -15.82 37.35 -39.93
CA LEU A 13 -16.28 37.82 -41.24
C LEU A 13 -15.25 37.39 -42.29
N GLY A 14 -15.68 36.63 -43.29
CA GLY A 14 -14.85 36.11 -44.38
C GLY A 14 -14.85 36.97 -45.65
N GLY A 15 -13.71 36.91 -46.36
CA GLY A 15 -13.50 37.00 -47.82
C GLY A 15 -13.77 38.32 -48.55
N PRO A 16 -13.32 38.51 -49.84
CA PRO A 16 -12.55 37.63 -50.73
C PRO A 16 -11.33 38.35 -51.42
N PRO A 17 -10.61 37.76 -52.40
CA PRO A 17 -9.28 38.20 -52.85
C PRO A 17 -9.30 38.99 -54.17
N THR A 18 -8.25 39.79 -54.42
CA THR A 18 -7.96 40.33 -55.76
C THR A 18 -6.45 40.41 -56.03
N ASN A 19 -6.05 39.77 -57.14
CA ASN A 19 -4.79 39.94 -57.86
C ASN A 19 -4.54 41.39 -58.29
N GLY A 20 -3.26 41.79 -58.38
CA GLY A 20 -2.84 43.02 -59.04
C GLY A 20 -1.32 43.15 -59.13
N GLN A 21 -0.79 43.01 -60.34
CA GLN A 21 0.62 43.05 -60.73
C GLN A 21 1.22 44.48 -60.78
N ASN A 22 2.57 44.50 -60.89
CA ASN A 22 3.47 45.56 -61.38
C ASN A 22 3.79 46.70 -60.39
N GLY A 23 5.02 47.19 -60.22
CA GLY A 23 6.29 46.98 -60.93
C GLY A 23 7.19 48.22 -60.72
N HIS A 24 8.50 48.05 -60.94
CA HIS A 24 9.65 48.99 -60.89
C HIS A 24 10.46 49.02 -59.58
N GLN A 25 11.66 48.40 -59.51
CA GLN A 25 12.96 48.65 -60.16
C GLN A 25 13.75 49.85 -59.61
N GLN A 26 14.88 49.55 -58.95
CA GLN A 26 16.26 50.03 -59.22
C GLN A 26 17.18 49.37 -58.16
N ASN A 27 17.95 48.32 -58.47
CA ASN A 27 19.23 48.26 -59.20
C ASN A 27 20.43 48.86 -58.42
N GLN A 28 21.27 48.00 -57.83
CA GLN A 28 22.74 48.02 -57.97
C GLN A 28 23.38 46.80 -57.26
N GLN A 29 24.43 46.28 -57.88
CA GLN A 29 25.10 44.99 -57.65
C GLN A 29 26.59 45.26 -57.22
N PRO A 30 27.46 44.23 -57.07
CA PRO A 30 28.32 43.88 -55.91
C PRO A 30 29.76 44.52 -56.02
N PRO A 31 30.89 44.15 -55.33
CA PRO A 31 31.28 42.83 -54.76
C PRO A 31 32.26 42.76 -53.55
N ALA A 32 32.62 41.51 -53.23
CA ALA A 32 33.93 40.99 -52.82
C ALA A 32 34.37 40.90 -51.33
N THR A 33 34.89 39.70 -51.04
CA THR A 33 35.64 39.18 -49.89
C THR A 33 36.86 40.03 -49.51
N PRO A 34 37.35 39.93 -48.26
CA PRO A 34 38.66 39.28 -48.08
C PRO A 34 38.76 38.38 -46.83
N ALA A 35 39.82 37.57 -46.84
CA ALA A 35 40.18 36.59 -45.83
C ALA A 35 41.16 37.12 -44.75
N ALA A 36 41.17 36.41 -43.62
CA ALA A 36 42.29 36.05 -42.73
C ALA A 36 42.79 37.01 -41.60
N GLN A 37 42.88 36.38 -40.40
CA GLN A 37 43.63 36.71 -39.16
C GLN A 37 43.03 37.83 -38.28
N THR A 38 42.60 37.56 -37.03
CA THR A 38 43.45 37.18 -35.89
C THR A 38 42.62 36.61 -34.73
N SER A 39 43.22 35.71 -33.95
CA SER A 39 42.70 35.14 -32.71
C SER A 39 42.48 36.22 -31.64
N VAL A 40 41.24 36.42 -31.20
CA VAL A 40 40.94 37.20 -29.99
C VAL A 40 40.79 36.23 -28.83
N ALA A 41 41.75 36.27 -27.92
CA ALA A 41 41.66 35.61 -26.63
C ALA A 41 40.49 36.20 -25.85
N ILE A 42 39.63 35.32 -25.31
CA ILE A 42 38.59 35.72 -24.36
C ILE A 42 39.30 36.09 -23.06
N ASP A 43 39.25 37.38 -22.70
CA ASP A 43 39.75 37.88 -21.44
C ASP A 43 38.75 37.50 -20.32
N ILE A 44 39.10 36.43 -19.62
CA ILE A 44 38.32 35.85 -18.52
C ILE A 44 38.19 36.86 -17.37
N GLU A 45 39.12 37.81 -17.21
CA GLU A 45 39.05 38.79 -16.13
C GLU A 45 37.97 39.86 -16.38
N THR A 46 37.78 40.32 -17.61
CA THR A 46 36.73 41.30 -17.93
C THR A 46 35.31 40.70 -17.85
N TRP A 47 35.14 39.44 -18.21
CA TRP A 47 33.84 38.76 -18.05
C TRP A 47 33.52 38.49 -16.57
N THR A 48 34.53 38.13 -15.77
CA THR A 48 34.37 37.90 -14.33
C THR A 48 34.12 39.21 -13.56
N LEU A 49 34.72 40.33 -13.98
CA LEU A 49 34.47 41.67 -13.42
C LEU A 49 33.05 42.17 -13.70
N SER A 50 32.52 41.93 -14.90
CA SER A 50 31.13 42.28 -15.26
C SER A 50 30.10 41.45 -14.46
N ALA A 51 30.39 40.16 -14.26
CA ALA A 51 29.56 39.28 -13.44
C ALA A 51 29.57 39.67 -11.95
N LEU A 52 30.73 40.05 -11.40
CA LEU A 52 30.86 40.49 -10.00
C LEU A 52 30.26 41.87 -9.74
N GLN A 53 30.30 42.79 -10.73
CA GLN A 53 29.67 44.11 -10.63
C GLN A 53 28.14 44.03 -10.57
N SER A 54 27.53 42.99 -11.14
CA SER A 54 26.08 42.77 -11.10
C SER A 54 25.54 42.27 -9.76
N LEU A 55 26.41 41.90 -8.81
CA LEU A 55 26.03 41.22 -7.55
C LEU A 55 26.29 42.02 -6.26
N SER A 56 26.58 43.32 -6.34
CA SER A 56 26.80 44.16 -5.15
C SER A 56 25.59 45.04 -4.81
N VAL A 57 24.71 44.51 -3.97
CA VAL A 57 23.69 45.29 -3.27
C VAL A 57 24.37 46.15 -2.20
N SER A 58 24.16 47.47 -2.29
CA SER A 58 24.68 48.49 -1.38
C SER A 58 24.15 48.31 0.06
N PRO A 59 24.99 48.53 1.09
CA PRO A 59 24.53 48.62 2.47
C PRO A 59 24.21 50.08 2.84
N VAL A 60 23.33 50.21 3.85
CA VAL A 60 23.03 51.39 4.69
C VAL A 60 21.70 52.10 4.39
N ALA A 61 20.72 51.74 5.24
CA ALA A 61 19.59 52.59 5.60
C ALA A 61 20.07 53.80 6.44
N ARG A 62 19.48 54.96 6.16
CA ARG A 62 19.71 56.23 6.84
C ARG A 62 19.25 56.20 8.30
N GLY A 63 20.09 56.76 9.18
CA GLY A 63 19.63 57.58 10.30
C GLY A 63 19.70 56.95 11.70
N THR A 64 20.86 57.05 12.34
CA THR A 64 21.09 57.88 13.54
C THR A 64 22.58 57.82 13.86
N GLY A 65 23.25 58.97 13.74
CA GLY A 65 24.70 59.07 13.91
C GLY A 65 25.16 59.03 15.36
N THR A 66 26.37 58.50 15.57
CA THR A 66 27.51 59.13 16.27
C THR A 66 28.70 58.16 16.12
N PRO A 67 29.85 58.56 15.53
CA PRO A 67 31.00 57.67 15.46
C PRO A 67 31.79 57.77 16.77
N LEU A 68 31.83 56.70 17.55
CA LEU A 68 32.77 56.59 18.68
C LEU A 68 33.98 55.78 18.22
N ALA A 69 35.11 56.48 18.16
CA ALA A 69 36.43 55.94 17.89
C ALA A 69 36.89 55.03 19.04
N ILE A 70 37.55 53.92 18.68
CA ILE A 70 38.21 53.00 19.59
C ILE A 70 39.58 53.58 19.96
N PRO A 71 39.93 53.71 21.25
CA PRO A 71 41.31 53.78 21.68
C PRO A 71 41.80 52.40 22.15
N ILE A 72 42.95 52.03 21.61
CA ILE A 72 43.74 50.83 21.89
C ILE A 72 44.55 51.04 23.18
N ASP A 73 44.82 49.94 23.88
CA ASP A 73 45.73 49.69 25.02
C ASP A 73 45.37 50.24 26.42
N ARG A 74 45.23 49.32 27.41
CA ARG A 74 46.24 49.03 28.46
C ARG A 74 45.69 48.20 29.64
N SER A 75 46.45 47.15 29.96
CA SER A 75 46.84 46.56 31.26
C SER A 75 45.94 46.59 32.52
N ALA A 76 45.82 45.38 33.09
CA ALA A 76 46.06 44.99 34.49
C ALA A 76 45.11 45.42 35.64
N ALA A 77 44.51 44.37 36.22
CA ALA A 77 44.45 44.02 37.65
C ALA A 77 43.54 44.77 38.67
N GLU A 78 43.04 43.92 39.59
CA GLU A 78 42.52 44.16 40.96
C GLU A 78 41.02 44.40 41.21
N LYS A 79 40.45 43.50 42.04
CA LYS A 79 39.29 43.73 42.92
C LYS A 79 39.81 44.21 44.28
N PRO A 80 39.13 45.15 44.95
CA PRO A 80 38.39 44.84 46.20
C PRO A 80 37.15 45.77 46.36
N SER A 81 36.29 45.79 47.38
CA SER A 81 35.72 44.86 48.37
C SER A 81 34.57 45.63 49.08
N VAL A 82 33.75 44.94 49.92
CA VAL A 82 33.00 45.47 51.11
C VAL A 82 31.71 46.30 50.86
N THR A 83 30.59 46.26 51.61
CA THR A 83 30.02 45.44 52.71
C THR A 83 28.52 45.78 52.92
N ILE A 84 27.82 44.85 53.59
CA ILE A 84 26.40 44.73 53.98
C ILE A 84 25.91 45.77 55.03
N GLN A 85 24.60 46.10 55.00
CA GLN A 85 23.81 46.41 56.21
C GLN A 85 22.38 45.83 56.12
N ASP A 86 22.01 45.02 57.14
CA ASP A 86 20.64 44.66 57.58
C ASP A 86 20.48 45.29 58.97
N PRO A 87 19.31 45.86 59.33
CA PRO A 87 18.55 45.19 60.40
C PRO A 87 17.02 45.38 60.32
N ARG A 88 16.31 44.26 60.40
CA ARG A 88 14.90 44.05 60.80
C ARG A 88 14.26 45.13 61.70
N ALA A 89 13.10 45.64 61.29
CA ALA A 89 12.06 46.16 62.19
C ALA A 89 10.66 45.72 61.72
N LYS A 90 9.92 45.06 62.61
CA LYS A 90 8.54 44.58 62.45
C LYS A 90 7.55 45.70 62.83
N SER A 91 6.49 45.90 62.05
CA SER A 91 5.19 46.29 62.62
C SER A 91 4.03 45.65 61.86
N THR A 92 3.12 45.08 62.65
CA THR A 92 1.75 44.60 62.34
C THR A 92 0.87 45.25 63.41
N ALA A 93 -0.42 45.55 63.33
CA ALA A 93 -1.52 45.58 62.35
C ALA A 93 -2.68 46.30 63.09
N ILE A 94 -3.69 46.84 62.39
CA ILE A 94 -5.13 46.77 62.73
C ILE A 94 -5.95 47.23 61.51
N THR A 95 -7.02 46.48 61.25
CA THR A 95 -7.87 46.46 60.04
C THR A 95 -9.30 46.93 60.37
N PRO A 96 -9.98 47.72 59.52
CA PRO A 96 -11.44 47.82 59.50
C PRO A 96 -12.05 47.01 58.32
N PRO A 97 -13.33 46.63 58.39
CA PRO A 97 -13.85 45.36 57.85
C PRO A 97 -14.11 45.38 56.33
N PRO A 98 -13.95 44.24 55.62
CA PRO A 98 -14.29 44.15 54.21
C PRO A 98 -15.78 43.85 53.99
N ARG A 99 -16.41 44.64 53.09
CA ARG A 99 -17.71 44.35 52.47
C ARG A 99 -17.58 43.18 51.48
N PRO A 100 -18.58 42.28 51.33
CA PRO A 100 -18.68 41.37 50.17
C PRO A 100 -19.42 42.08 49.02
N PRO A 101 -19.60 41.51 47.80
CA PRO A 101 -18.80 40.61 46.96
C PRO A 101 -18.66 41.15 45.49
N SER A 102 -17.82 40.54 44.63
CA SER A 102 -18.25 40.08 43.29
C SER A 102 -17.18 39.24 42.59
N ARG A 103 -17.60 38.11 42.04
CA ARG A 103 -16.79 37.17 41.24
C ARG A 103 -16.26 37.86 39.97
N ARG A 104 -14.99 38.27 39.99
CA ARG A 104 -14.27 38.77 38.82
C ARG A 104 -13.38 37.66 38.25
N ASP A 105 -14.00 36.63 37.68
CA ASP A 105 -13.30 35.46 37.11
C ASP A 105 -13.42 35.37 35.56
N SER A 106 -13.69 36.52 34.91
CA SER A 106 -13.80 36.59 33.45
C SER A 106 -12.63 37.32 32.77
N LEU A 107 -11.91 38.20 33.49
CA LEU A 107 -10.76 38.93 32.93
C LEU A 107 -9.50 38.06 32.85
N ARG A 108 -9.18 37.29 33.90
CA ARG A 108 -8.03 36.35 33.89
C ARG A 108 -8.18 35.24 32.85
N ARG A 109 -9.40 34.77 32.63
CA ARG A 109 -9.70 33.73 31.63
C ARG A 109 -9.64 34.27 30.20
N ARG A 110 -10.05 35.53 30.00
CA ARG A 110 -9.95 36.23 28.71
C ARG A 110 -8.50 36.58 28.36
N GLU A 111 -7.69 37.01 29.33
CA GLU A 111 -6.25 37.22 29.11
C GLU A 111 -5.48 35.91 28.90
N ALA A 112 -5.89 34.80 29.54
CA ALA A 112 -5.27 33.49 29.34
C ALA A 112 -5.58 32.87 27.96
N LEU A 113 -6.73 33.20 27.37
CA LEU A 113 -7.15 32.74 26.04
C LEU A 113 -6.56 33.58 24.90
N LEU A 114 -6.28 34.87 25.12
CA LEU A 114 -5.66 35.75 24.12
C LEU A 114 -4.13 35.65 24.06
N LYS A 115 -3.47 35.03 25.05
CA LYS A 115 -2.06 34.63 24.96
C LYS A 115 -1.91 33.34 24.13
N GLY A 116 -2.22 33.44 22.84
CA GLY A 116 -1.93 32.43 21.81
C GLY A 116 -0.43 32.13 21.77
N LYS A 117 -0.07 30.87 21.97
CA LYS A 117 1.23 30.42 22.48
C LYS A 117 2.32 30.16 21.43
N GLU A 118 2.17 30.55 20.17
CA GLU A 118 3.17 30.17 19.13
C GLU A 118 4.09 31.35 18.75
N GLY A 119 3.54 32.45 18.20
CA GLY A 119 4.33 33.60 17.76
C GLY A 119 5.12 34.30 18.89
N SER A 120 4.52 34.46 20.08
CA SER A 120 5.21 35.03 21.25
C SER A 120 6.36 34.16 21.77
N ARG A 121 6.30 32.84 21.56
CA ARG A 121 7.36 31.91 21.98
C ARG A 121 8.51 31.88 20.97
N GLN A 122 8.22 32.01 19.68
CA GLN A 122 9.24 32.14 18.64
C GLN A 122 10.06 33.43 18.83
N ARG A 123 9.40 34.58 19.08
CA ARG A 123 10.11 35.85 19.36
C ARG A 123 11.05 35.75 20.56
N ARG A 124 10.57 35.19 21.68
CA ARG A 124 11.42 34.96 22.87
C ARG A 124 12.55 33.96 22.63
N ARG A 125 12.39 32.97 21.75
CA ARG A 125 13.47 32.01 21.42
C ARG A 125 14.53 32.64 20.52
N TRP A 126 14.13 33.54 19.63
CA TRP A 126 15.05 34.31 18.79
C TRP A 126 15.83 35.35 19.60
N GLU A 127 15.14 36.12 20.46
CA GLU A 127 15.75 37.18 21.29
C GLU A 127 16.60 36.66 22.46
N ASN A 128 16.39 35.42 22.93
CA ASN A 128 17.22 34.81 23.98
C ASN A 128 18.38 33.99 23.35
N ASP A 129 19.36 34.64 22.72
CA ASP A 129 20.72 34.21 22.32
C ASP A 129 20.97 32.82 21.67
N ARG A 130 20.00 31.91 21.61
CA ARG A 130 20.20 30.51 21.23
C ARG A 130 20.23 30.27 19.72
N LEU A 131 19.79 31.25 18.92
CA LEU A 131 19.71 31.15 17.46
C LEU A 131 20.55 32.19 16.73
N LEU A 132 21.05 33.21 17.44
CA LEU A 132 21.87 34.28 16.87
C LEU A 132 23.26 33.81 16.40
N HIS A 133 23.70 32.62 16.82
CA HIS A 133 25.02 32.05 16.49
C HIS A 133 24.95 30.86 15.53
N VAL A 134 23.77 30.54 15.00
CA VAL A 134 23.61 29.43 14.04
C VAL A 134 23.79 29.99 12.62
N PRO A 135 24.83 29.58 11.88
CA PRO A 135 25.01 30.01 10.50
C PRO A 135 23.78 29.62 9.66
N ASN A 136 23.27 30.56 8.86
CA ASN A 136 22.07 30.41 8.00
C ASN A 136 20.70 30.38 8.71
N ALA A 137 20.61 30.68 10.01
CA ALA A 137 19.32 30.91 10.65
C ALA A 137 18.76 32.29 10.24
N GLN A 138 17.60 32.33 9.58
CA GLN A 138 16.93 33.57 9.23
C GLN A 138 16.00 34.05 10.35
N PRO A 139 15.96 35.37 10.66
CA PRO A 139 15.04 35.91 11.65
C PRO A 139 13.58 35.72 11.19
N PRO A 140 12.64 35.43 12.12
CA PRO A 140 11.23 35.29 11.74
C PRO A 140 10.67 36.65 11.29
N GLU A 141 9.86 36.63 10.23
CA GLU A 141 9.27 37.81 9.62
C GLU A 141 8.11 38.38 10.45
N PRO A 142 7.72 39.66 10.27
CA PRO A 142 6.58 40.26 10.99
C PRO A 142 5.27 39.45 10.93
N MET A 143 5.00 38.75 9.81
CA MET A 143 3.83 37.88 9.66
C MET A 143 3.87 36.62 10.54
N ASP A 144 5.05 36.13 10.92
CA ASP A 144 5.20 34.94 11.76
C ASP A 144 4.72 35.18 13.21
N TYR A 145 4.54 36.45 13.58
CA TYR A 145 4.03 36.86 14.88
C TYR A 145 2.53 37.15 14.90
N GLU A 146 1.83 37.06 13.76
CA GLU A 146 0.39 37.27 13.69
C GLU A 146 -0.37 36.10 14.35
N PRO A 147 -1.30 36.38 15.30
CA PRO A 147 -2.09 35.32 15.94
C PRO A 147 -3.05 34.68 14.93
N ARG A 148 -2.69 33.51 14.40
CA ARG A 148 -3.60 32.71 13.56
C ARG A 148 -4.40 31.71 14.41
N PRO A 149 -5.69 31.52 14.14
CA PRO A 149 -6.49 30.48 14.79
C PRO A 149 -5.92 29.08 14.47
N THR A 150 -5.80 28.23 15.47
CA THR A 150 -5.34 26.82 15.32
C THR A 150 -6.40 25.89 14.73
N HIS A 151 -7.52 26.45 14.29
CA HIS A 151 -8.64 25.75 13.69
C HIS A 151 -9.02 26.45 12.38
N PRO A 152 -9.49 25.70 11.36
CA PRO A 152 -9.88 26.27 10.08
C PRO A 152 -11.01 27.29 10.28
N VAL A 153 -10.77 28.54 9.88
CA VAL A 153 -11.78 29.60 9.86
C VAL A 153 -12.41 29.60 8.48
N VAL A 154 -13.72 29.31 8.43
CA VAL A 154 -14.51 29.37 7.20
C VAL A 154 -15.31 30.66 7.21
N HIS A 155 -15.04 31.56 6.27
CA HIS A 155 -15.82 32.78 6.11
C HIS A 155 -17.13 32.48 5.38
N VAL A 156 -18.24 32.55 6.10
CA VAL A 156 -19.57 32.31 5.56
C VAL A 156 -20.30 33.65 5.38
N PRO A 157 -20.86 33.95 4.20
CA PRO A 157 -21.65 35.18 3.99
C PRO A 157 -22.80 35.29 4.99
N TYR A 158 -23.07 36.49 5.50
CA TYR A 158 -24.04 36.73 6.60
C TYR A 158 -25.43 36.11 6.34
N GLN A 159 -25.87 36.10 5.07
CA GLN A 159 -27.14 35.52 4.64
C GLN A 159 -27.21 34.00 4.87
N VAL A 160 -26.08 33.31 4.73
CA VAL A 160 -25.96 31.86 4.94
C VAL A 160 -25.70 31.54 6.43
N ALA A 161 -25.13 32.49 7.19
CA ALA A 161 -24.88 32.32 8.62
C ALA A 161 -26.17 32.07 9.43
N ALA A 162 -27.28 32.72 9.06
CA ALA A 162 -28.58 32.49 9.72
C ALA A 162 -29.11 31.06 9.50
N ALA A 163 -28.97 30.52 8.28
CA ALA A 163 -29.36 29.15 7.96
C ALA A 163 -28.41 28.11 8.57
N TRP A 164 -27.12 28.43 8.61
CA TRP A 164 -26.10 27.62 9.28
C TRP A 164 -26.36 27.54 10.79
N ASP A 165 -26.63 28.67 11.44
CA ASP A 165 -26.96 28.71 12.87
C ASP A 165 -28.26 27.97 13.19
N LEU A 166 -29.27 28.05 12.31
CA LEU A 166 -30.51 27.28 12.45
C LEU A 166 -30.23 25.78 12.37
N ARG A 167 -29.40 25.34 11.42
CA ARG A 167 -29.02 23.93 11.27
C ARG A 167 -28.16 23.43 12.42
N VAL A 168 -27.17 24.22 12.86
CA VAL A 168 -26.32 23.88 14.00
C VAL A 168 -27.13 23.83 15.29
N ARG A 169 -28.06 24.79 15.50
CA ARG A 169 -29.01 24.72 16.63
C ARG A 169 -29.92 23.50 16.53
N ALA A 170 -30.42 23.16 15.35
CA ALA A 170 -31.21 21.95 15.14
C ALA A 170 -30.39 20.68 15.44
N GLU A 171 -29.12 20.62 15.06
CA GLU A 171 -28.22 19.50 15.39
C GLU A 171 -27.88 19.43 16.89
N VAL A 172 -27.70 20.58 17.54
CA VAL A 172 -27.46 20.65 19.00
C VAL A 172 -28.71 20.23 19.77
N GLU A 173 -29.89 20.69 19.35
CA GLU A 173 -31.17 20.27 19.94
C GLU A 173 -31.49 18.81 19.63
N ALA A 174 -31.16 18.30 18.44
CA ALA A 174 -31.24 16.87 18.13
C ALA A 174 -30.28 16.03 19.00
N LYS A 175 -29.06 16.52 19.25
CA LYS A 175 -28.11 15.88 20.17
C LYS A 175 -28.59 15.94 21.62
N LYS A 176 -29.17 17.05 22.06
CA LYS A 176 -29.80 17.17 23.39
C LYS A 176 -31.02 16.26 23.52
N ALA A 177 -31.87 16.17 22.49
CA ALA A 177 -33.02 15.28 22.44
C ALA A 177 -32.60 13.80 22.41
N ALA A 178 -31.52 13.47 21.71
CA ALA A 178 -30.92 12.13 21.72
C ALA A 178 -30.28 11.80 23.08
N ALA A 179 -29.65 12.78 23.74
CA ALA A 179 -29.13 12.63 25.09
C ALA A 179 -30.27 12.50 26.12
N ALA A 180 -31.35 13.25 25.97
CA ALA A 180 -32.56 13.16 26.79
C ALA A 180 -33.25 11.81 26.57
N ARG A 181 -33.38 11.34 25.32
CA ARG A 181 -33.85 9.98 24.99
C ARG A 181 -32.95 8.91 25.60
N ARG A 182 -31.63 9.04 25.56
CA ARG A 182 -30.70 8.13 26.26
C ARG A 182 -30.92 8.14 27.77
N LYS A 183 -31.17 9.31 28.37
CA LYS A 183 -31.47 9.45 29.81
C LYS A 183 -32.85 8.88 30.18
N GLN A 184 -33.84 9.00 29.29
CA GLN A 184 -35.17 8.40 29.40
C GLN A 184 -35.14 6.88 29.19
N MET A 185 -34.27 6.40 28.31
CA MET A 185 -34.05 4.97 28.06
C MET A 185 -33.27 4.33 29.22
N GLN A 186 -32.34 5.07 29.84
CA GLN A 186 -31.66 4.67 31.09
C GLN A 186 -32.61 4.62 32.31
N THR A 187 -33.61 5.50 32.37
CA THR A 187 -34.64 5.46 33.43
C THR A 187 -35.74 4.43 33.13
N ARG A 188 -36.03 4.10 31.86
CA ARG A 188 -36.88 2.96 31.49
C ARG A 188 -36.24 1.58 31.74
N THR A 189 -34.91 1.48 31.82
CA THR A 189 -34.23 0.26 32.30
C THR A 189 -34.34 0.02 33.82
N MET A 190 -35.26 0.71 34.51
CA MET A 190 -35.74 0.27 35.83
C MET A 190 -36.95 -0.70 35.74
N GLY A 191 -37.47 -0.98 34.54
CA GLY A 191 -38.55 -1.95 34.32
C GLY A 191 -38.10 -3.41 34.10
N ASP A 192 -36.81 -3.70 34.25
CA ASP A 192 -36.20 -5.02 33.97
C ASP A 192 -35.59 -5.66 35.24
N ALA A 193 -35.95 -5.13 36.40
CA ALA A 193 -35.55 -5.66 37.70
C ALA A 193 -36.46 -6.84 38.02
N HIS A 194 -35.97 -8.07 37.86
CA HIS A 194 -36.37 -9.33 38.55
C HIS A 194 -35.87 -10.56 37.78
N VAL A 195 -34.62 -10.55 37.31
CA VAL A 195 -33.97 -11.77 36.78
C VAL A 195 -32.87 -12.16 37.74
N VAL A 196 -33.12 -13.23 38.51
CA VAL A 196 -32.15 -13.82 39.46
C VAL A 196 -30.84 -14.15 38.73
N GLY A 197 -29.70 -13.83 39.33
CA GLY A 197 -28.37 -14.06 38.74
C GLY A 197 -27.88 -13.02 37.74
N ARG A 198 -28.63 -11.94 37.45
CA ARG A 198 -28.16 -10.83 36.60
C ARG A 198 -27.55 -9.70 37.43
N VAL A 199 -26.28 -9.39 37.23
CA VAL A 199 -25.57 -8.33 37.99
C VAL A 199 -26.20 -6.94 37.73
N PRO A 200 -26.60 -6.20 38.78
CA PRO A 200 -27.10 -4.83 38.63
C PRO A 200 -26.04 -3.91 38.00
N ARG A 201 -26.35 -3.34 36.82
CA ARG A 201 -25.41 -2.50 36.04
C ARG A 201 -24.89 -1.28 36.82
N GLU A 202 -25.70 -0.69 37.69
CA GLU A 202 -25.29 0.45 38.52
C GLU A 202 -24.31 0.05 39.62
N LEU A 203 -24.53 -1.09 40.28
CA LEU A 203 -23.61 -1.67 41.26
C LEU A 203 -22.25 -1.95 40.61
N PHE A 204 -22.27 -2.51 39.39
CA PHE A 204 -21.08 -2.77 38.59
C PHE A 204 -20.28 -1.51 38.25
N GLN A 205 -20.94 -0.44 37.80
CA GLN A 205 -20.27 0.83 37.46
C GLN A 205 -19.67 1.53 38.69
N ARG A 206 -20.31 1.43 39.86
CA ARG A 206 -19.81 2.03 41.11
C ARG A 206 -18.65 1.24 41.71
N ALA A 207 -18.71 -0.11 41.70
CA ALA A 207 -17.62 -0.97 42.16
C ALA A 207 -16.31 -0.79 41.34
N LYS A 208 -16.42 -0.40 40.06
CA LYS A 208 -15.25 -0.07 39.22
C LYS A 208 -14.55 1.24 39.63
N LYS A 209 -15.30 2.22 40.16
CA LYS A 209 -14.78 3.57 40.46
C LYS A 209 -14.23 3.70 41.87
N THR A 210 -14.67 2.88 42.81
CA THR A 210 -14.35 3.05 44.23
C THR A 210 -13.97 1.70 44.86
N PRO A 211 -12.67 1.47 45.17
CA PRO A 211 -12.18 0.18 45.68
C PRO A 211 -12.87 -0.31 46.97
N ALA A 212 -13.23 0.59 47.88
CA ALA A 212 -13.92 0.25 49.14
C ALA A 212 -15.28 -0.45 48.96
N VAL A 213 -15.94 -0.20 47.82
CA VAL A 213 -17.24 -0.82 47.48
C VAL A 213 -17.10 -2.32 47.27
N LYS A 214 -15.94 -2.79 46.77
CA LYS A 214 -15.68 -4.23 46.61
C LYS A 214 -15.63 -4.95 47.95
N THR A 215 -14.99 -4.34 48.94
CA THR A 215 -14.91 -4.88 50.30
C THR A 215 -16.29 -4.92 50.97
N TRP A 216 -17.13 -3.90 50.75
CA TRP A 216 -18.49 -3.85 51.29
C TRP A 216 -19.44 -4.84 50.61
N VAL A 217 -19.34 -5.04 49.29
CA VAL A 217 -20.11 -6.09 48.60
C VAL A 217 -19.79 -7.45 49.21
N ARG A 218 -18.50 -7.72 49.48
CA ARG A 218 -18.09 -8.95 50.17
C ARG A 218 -18.71 -9.09 51.55
N SER A 219 -18.52 -8.11 52.43
CA SER A 219 -19.02 -8.20 53.80
C SER A 219 -20.56 -8.29 53.91
N LEU A 220 -21.29 -7.76 52.94
CA LEU A 220 -22.76 -7.72 52.95
C LEU A 220 -23.43 -8.91 52.24
N GLU A 221 -22.75 -9.52 51.27
CA GLU A 221 -23.26 -10.68 50.53
C GLU A 221 -23.08 -12.00 51.29
N GLU A 222 -22.05 -12.09 52.14
CA GLU A 222 -21.67 -13.32 52.85
C GLU A 222 -22.75 -13.77 53.85
N PRO A 223 -23.35 -12.86 54.66
CA PRO A 223 -24.48 -13.21 55.53
C PRO A 223 -25.73 -13.63 54.75
N VAL A 224 -25.99 -13.02 53.58
CA VAL A 224 -27.17 -13.34 52.75
C VAL A 224 -27.04 -14.74 52.16
N ARG A 225 -25.85 -15.12 51.67
CA ARG A 225 -25.60 -16.49 51.20
C ARG A 225 -25.67 -17.52 52.32
N ARG A 226 -25.14 -17.22 53.51
CA ARG A 226 -25.22 -18.13 54.67
C ARG A 226 -26.68 -18.37 55.08
N TYR A 227 -27.51 -17.33 55.11
CA TYR A 227 -28.94 -17.45 55.38
C TYR A 227 -29.68 -18.32 54.34
N LEU A 228 -29.32 -18.24 53.05
CA LEU A 228 -29.91 -19.09 52.00
C LEU A 228 -29.52 -20.57 52.15
N VAL A 229 -28.26 -20.86 52.52
CA VAL A 229 -27.79 -22.23 52.77
C VAL A 229 -28.47 -22.82 54.01
N GLU A 230 -28.64 -22.03 55.08
CA GLU A 230 -29.34 -22.48 56.29
C GLU A 230 -30.82 -22.78 56.04
N LEU A 231 -31.46 -22.11 55.07
CA LEU A 231 -32.84 -22.41 54.65
C LEU A 231 -32.93 -23.71 53.84
N GLU A 232 -31.96 -23.99 52.96
CA GLU A 232 -31.89 -25.28 52.24
C GLU A 232 -31.71 -26.46 53.22
N VAL A 233 -30.84 -26.30 54.24
CA VAL A 233 -30.61 -27.34 55.26
C VAL A 233 -31.85 -27.56 56.14
N ALA A 234 -32.63 -26.51 56.46
CA ALA A 234 -33.84 -26.64 57.25
C ALA A 234 -34.99 -27.34 56.49
N ASP A 235 -35.07 -27.18 55.16
CA ASP A 235 -36.06 -27.87 54.32
C ASP A 235 -35.73 -29.37 54.18
N ASP A 236 -34.45 -29.76 54.11
CA ASP A 236 -34.02 -31.17 54.03
C ASP A 236 -34.26 -31.94 55.35
N VAL A 237 -34.21 -31.25 56.50
CA VAL A 237 -34.43 -31.87 57.83
C VAL A 237 -35.93 -32.00 58.16
N SER A 238 -36.83 -31.39 57.38
CA SER A 238 -38.29 -31.48 57.59
C SER A 238 -38.94 -32.80 57.12
N SER A 239 -38.13 -33.82 56.81
CA SER A 239 -38.58 -35.13 56.30
C SER A 239 -38.40 -36.33 57.23
N GLU A 240 -38.01 -36.14 58.49
CA GLU A 240 -37.99 -37.23 59.49
C GLU A 240 -38.69 -36.81 60.80
N ASP A 241 -39.67 -37.62 61.19
CA ASP A 241 -40.43 -37.54 62.45
C ASP A 241 -39.51 -37.53 63.68
N SER A 242 -39.68 -36.57 64.59
CA SER A 242 -39.59 -36.84 66.04
C SER A 242 -40.18 -35.69 66.86
N GLU A 243 -41.15 -36.06 67.69
CA GLU A 243 -41.61 -35.29 68.85
C GLU A 243 -40.49 -35.26 69.89
N ASP A 244 -40.10 -34.09 70.38
CA ASP A 244 -39.64 -33.88 71.75
C ASP A 244 -39.59 -32.36 72.06
N GLU A 245 -40.45 -31.94 72.99
CA GLU A 245 -40.40 -30.61 73.60
C GLU A 245 -39.24 -30.55 74.60
N GLU A 246 -38.21 -29.75 74.33
CA GLU A 246 -37.25 -29.34 75.36
C GLU A 246 -37.21 -27.80 75.53
N ILE A 247 -37.68 -27.38 76.70
CA ILE A 247 -37.62 -26.00 77.19
C ILE A 247 -36.19 -25.70 77.63
N VAL A 248 -35.47 -24.85 76.90
CA VAL A 248 -34.16 -24.32 77.34
C VAL A 248 -34.27 -22.84 77.72
N PHE A 249 -34.11 -22.56 79.02
CA PHE A 249 -33.91 -21.21 79.55
C PHE A 249 -32.55 -20.66 79.11
N VAL A 250 -32.52 -19.56 78.36
CA VAL A 250 -31.27 -18.83 78.10
C VAL A 250 -31.05 -17.79 79.18
N GLY A 251 -30.05 -18.06 80.02
CA GLY A 251 -29.48 -17.15 80.98
C GLY A 251 -28.77 -15.94 80.35
N ARG A 252 -28.67 -14.89 81.15
CA ARG A 252 -27.95 -13.64 80.87
C ARG A 252 -26.50 -13.87 80.46
N ASN A 253 -26.05 -13.02 79.53
CA ASN A 253 -24.67 -12.68 79.17
C ASN A 253 -23.84 -13.72 78.39
N GLY A 254 -23.86 -13.57 77.06
CA GLY A 254 -22.82 -14.06 76.16
C GLY A 254 -22.61 -13.07 75.02
N ALA A 255 -21.41 -12.48 74.92
CA ALA A 255 -21.04 -11.58 73.84
C ALA A 255 -20.93 -12.35 72.51
N MET A 256 -21.64 -11.93 71.47
CA MET A 256 -21.45 -12.43 70.10
C MET A 256 -21.14 -11.29 69.13
N ARG A 257 -20.00 -11.42 68.45
CA ARG A 257 -19.51 -10.58 67.35
C ARG A 257 -20.04 -11.10 66.01
N GLU A 258 -21.34 -11.04 65.75
CA GLU A 258 -21.87 -11.25 64.40
C GLU A 258 -22.89 -10.13 64.08
N GLY A 259 -22.57 -9.29 63.09
CA GLY A 259 -23.33 -8.09 62.70
C GLY A 259 -24.62 -8.35 61.91
N TRP A 260 -25.30 -9.46 62.21
CA TRP A 260 -26.59 -9.83 61.64
C TRP A 260 -27.37 -10.72 62.61
N LYS A 261 -28.72 -10.70 62.53
CA LYS A 261 -29.61 -11.49 63.42
C LYS A 261 -30.78 -12.08 62.64
N LYS A 262 -31.22 -13.30 62.99
CA LYS A 262 -32.51 -13.83 62.55
C LYS A 262 -33.63 -13.08 63.27
N ALA A 263 -34.64 -12.63 62.53
CA ALA A 263 -35.77 -11.91 63.08
C ALA A 263 -37.09 -12.46 62.56
N ARG A 264 -37.99 -12.78 63.49
CA ARG A 264 -39.38 -13.17 63.22
C ARG A 264 -40.29 -11.99 63.54
N ARG A 265 -41.18 -11.64 62.61
CA ARG A 265 -42.10 -10.52 62.79
C ARG A 265 -43.40 -10.97 63.45
N GLU A 266 -43.77 -10.41 64.60
CA GLU A 266 -45.08 -10.69 65.21
C GLU A 266 -46.21 -10.19 64.28
N GLY A 267 -47.15 -11.09 63.95
CA GLY A 267 -48.36 -10.80 63.15
C GLY A 267 -48.34 -11.31 61.70
N LYS A 268 -47.19 -11.75 61.16
CA LYS A 268 -47.08 -12.50 59.90
C LYS A 268 -45.99 -13.55 60.09
N ASN A 269 -46.23 -14.83 59.81
CA ASN A 269 -45.19 -15.89 59.84
C ASN A 269 -44.13 -15.66 58.74
N GLU A 270 -43.34 -14.59 58.86
CA GLU A 270 -42.25 -14.20 57.97
C GLU A 270 -40.96 -14.26 58.80
N GLU A 271 -40.11 -15.25 58.50
CA GLU A 271 -38.75 -15.38 59.03
C GLU A 271 -37.75 -14.75 58.04
N GLY A 272 -36.74 -14.06 58.56
CA GLY A 272 -35.80 -13.31 57.73
C GLY A 272 -34.56 -12.84 58.46
N LEU A 273 -33.61 -12.34 57.68
CA LEU A 273 -32.31 -11.82 58.08
C LEU A 273 -32.39 -10.31 58.32
N VAL A 274 -31.86 -9.83 59.45
CA VAL A 274 -31.66 -8.40 59.72
C VAL A 274 -30.17 -8.08 59.72
N LEU A 275 -29.78 -7.11 58.88
CA LEU A 275 -28.44 -6.54 58.84
C LEU A 275 -28.45 -5.19 59.60
N ASP A 276 -27.80 -5.16 60.77
CA ASP A 276 -27.80 -4.01 61.69
C ASP A 276 -26.47 -3.23 61.72
N ASP A 277 -25.35 -3.83 61.29
CA ASP A 277 -24.03 -3.17 61.24
C ASP A 277 -23.74 -2.46 59.89
N LEU A 278 -24.54 -1.44 59.56
CA LEU A 278 -24.39 -0.67 58.32
C LEU A 278 -23.70 0.70 58.51
N GLY A 279 -23.29 1.03 59.74
CA GLY A 279 -22.65 2.30 60.12
C GLY A 279 -23.65 3.42 60.42
N ASP A 280 -23.29 4.27 61.40
CA ASP A 280 -24.12 5.39 61.89
C ASP A 280 -23.97 6.70 61.06
N ASP A 281 -23.05 6.74 60.09
CA ASP A 281 -22.84 7.91 59.21
C ASP A 281 -23.88 7.96 58.06
N ASP A 282 -24.54 9.12 57.87
CA ASP A 282 -25.70 9.27 56.99
C ASP A 282 -25.43 8.90 55.51
N GLU A 283 -24.26 9.25 54.96
CA GLU A 283 -23.91 8.94 53.56
C GLU A 283 -23.40 7.50 53.37
N SER A 284 -22.51 7.00 54.24
CA SER A 284 -21.93 5.66 54.08
C SER A 284 -22.96 4.56 54.41
N GLY A 285 -23.81 4.81 55.41
CA GLY A 285 -24.89 3.91 55.79
C GLY A 285 -26.00 3.84 54.75
N ALA A 286 -26.37 4.97 54.12
CA ALA A 286 -27.35 4.96 53.02
C ALA A 286 -26.85 4.16 51.83
N PHE A 287 -25.55 4.25 51.54
CA PHE A 287 -24.95 3.54 50.44
C PHE A 287 -24.81 2.03 50.70
N LYS A 288 -24.43 1.62 51.92
CA LYS A 288 -24.40 0.20 52.31
C LYS A 288 -25.79 -0.45 52.27
N ARG A 289 -26.84 0.27 52.71
CA ARG A 289 -28.25 -0.19 52.58
C ARG A 289 -28.65 -0.44 51.12
N TRP A 290 -28.28 0.47 50.22
CA TRP A 290 -28.53 0.31 48.79
C TRP A 290 -27.81 -0.91 48.19
N ILE A 291 -26.57 -1.19 48.63
CA ILE A 291 -25.84 -2.40 48.25
C ILE A 291 -26.59 -3.65 48.73
N THR A 292 -27.06 -3.69 49.98
CA THR A 292 -27.83 -4.81 50.53
C THR A 292 -29.12 -5.10 49.74
N HIS A 293 -29.86 -4.06 49.35
CA HIS A 293 -31.03 -4.21 48.48
C HIS A 293 -30.66 -4.77 47.11
N SER A 294 -29.56 -4.29 46.51
CA SER A 294 -29.07 -4.77 45.21
C SER A 294 -28.59 -6.23 45.25
N ILE A 295 -27.99 -6.65 46.36
CA ILE A 295 -27.61 -8.05 46.61
C ILE A 295 -28.87 -8.91 46.76
N SER A 296 -29.86 -8.44 47.51
CA SER A 296 -31.13 -9.14 47.69
C SER A 296 -31.83 -9.38 46.36
N ASP A 297 -31.85 -8.37 45.47
CA ASP A 297 -32.42 -8.50 44.11
C ASP A 297 -31.66 -9.52 43.25
N TYR A 298 -30.33 -9.59 43.38
CA TYR A 298 -29.50 -10.57 42.64
C TYR A 298 -29.82 -12.02 43.01
N TYR A 299 -30.14 -12.28 44.28
CA TYR A 299 -30.58 -13.59 44.79
C TYR A 299 -32.11 -13.78 44.75
N GLY A 300 -32.88 -12.82 44.24
CA GLY A 300 -34.35 -12.93 44.17
C GLY A 300 -35.09 -12.80 45.50
N LEU A 301 -34.45 -12.20 46.52
CA LEU A 301 -34.99 -12.03 47.87
C LEU A 301 -35.78 -10.73 48.02
N GLN A 302 -36.77 -10.72 48.90
CA GLN A 302 -37.45 -9.48 49.28
C GLN A 302 -36.63 -8.75 50.34
N SER A 303 -36.51 -7.42 50.20
CA SER A 303 -35.80 -6.60 51.17
C SER A 303 -36.47 -5.26 51.43
N TYR A 304 -36.46 -4.79 52.67
CA TYR A 304 -36.99 -3.48 53.05
C TYR A 304 -36.23 -2.88 54.24
N SER A 305 -36.09 -1.55 54.25
CA SER A 305 -35.42 -0.82 55.33
C SER A 305 -36.42 -0.45 56.44
N VAL A 306 -36.07 -0.68 57.71
CA VAL A 306 -36.93 -0.35 58.88
C VAL A 306 -36.12 0.40 59.94
N LEU A 307 -36.79 1.26 60.71
CA LEU A 307 -36.23 1.89 61.89
C LEU A 307 -36.50 1.00 63.12
N VAL A 308 -35.43 0.57 63.80
CA VAL A 308 -35.52 -0.31 64.98
C VAL A 308 -34.69 0.28 66.12
N GLY A 309 -35.15 0.10 67.38
CA GLY A 309 -34.43 0.46 68.60
C GLY A 309 -34.60 1.91 69.09
N ASN A 310 -34.02 2.19 70.26
CA ASN A 310 -33.89 3.53 70.85
C ASN A 310 -32.44 3.72 71.36
N PRO A 311 -31.61 4.59 70.75
CA PRO A 311 -31.93 5.50 69.64
C PRO A 311 -32.26 4.76 68.33
N LYS A 312 -33.13 5.37 67.50
CA LYS A 312 -33.65 4.76 66.26
C LYS A 312 -32.52 4.55 65.25
N ARG A 313 -32.28 3.31 64.82
CA ARG A 313 -31.30 2.94 63.78
C ARG A 313 -32.01 2.35 62.55
N LYS A 314 -31.51 2.65 61.34
CA LYS A 314 -32.05 2.11 60.07
C LYS A 314 -31.36 0.78 59.74
N VAL A 315 -32.09 -0.32 59.82
CA VAL A 315 -31.64 -1.67 59.48
C VAL A 315 -32.32 -2.16 58.20
N VAL A 316 -31.71 -3.14 57.51
CA VAL A 316 -32.31 -3.78 56.32
C VAL A 316 -32.75 -5.19 56.68
N TYR A 317 -34.04 -5.47 56.45
CA TYR A 317 -34.60 -6.80 56.53
C TYR A 317 -34.53 -7.46 55.14
N VAL A 318 -34.11 -8.73 55.09
CA VAL A 318 -34.02 -9.55 53.88
C VAL A 318 -34.74 -10.88 54.16
N GLY A 319 -35.67 -11.29 53.30
CA GLY A 319 -36.44 -12.52 53.48
C GLY A 319 -36.83 -13.16 52.14
N VAL A 320 -37.40 -14.37 52.22
CA VAL A 320 -37.88 -15.10 51.03
C VAL A 320 -39.27 -14.59 50.62
N LYS A 321 -39.51 -14.40 49.32
CA LYS A 321 -40.75 -13.81 48.78
C LYS A 321 -41.89 -14.83 48.79
N THR A 322 -42.86 -14.69 49.69
CA THR A 322 -44.08 -15.52 49.71
C THR A 322 -45.11 -15.00 48.69
N MET A 323 -45.55 -15.84 47.75
CA MET A 323 -46.59 -15.50 46.77
C MET A 323 -48.00 -15.86 47.28
N LYS A 324 -49.02 -15.09 46.86
CA LYS A 324 -50.44 -15.24 47.27
C LYS A 324 -51.19 -16.42 46.62
N THR A 325 -50.50 -17.31 45.95
CA THR A 325 -51.05 -18.54 45.37
C THR A 325 -50.17 -19.67 45.87
N GLY A 326 -50.72 -20.61 46.65
CA GLY A 326 -49.99 -21.59 47.46
C GLY A 326 -49.13 -22.60 46.70
N HIS A 327 -48.16 -22.14 45.93
CA HIS A 327 -47.08 -22.91 45.31
C HIS A 327 -45.78 -22.12 45.51
N ALA A 328 -44.74 -22.79 46.00
CA ALA A 328 -43.43 -22.19 46.25
C ALA A 328 -42.81 -21.64 44.95
N PRO A 329 -42.13 -20.48 44.98
CA PRO A 329 -41.43 -19.97 43.81
C PRO A 329 -40.29 -20.91 43.40
N ALA A 330 -40.26 -21.28 42.13
CA ALA A 330 -39.24 -22.14 41.52
C ALA A 330 -37.89 -21.41 41.37
N VAL A 331 -37.18 -21.16 42.46
CA VAL A 331 -35.72 -20.97 42.48
C VAL A 331 -35.18 -21.46 43.83
N MET A 332 -35.33 -22.74 44.12
CA MET A 332 -34.50 -23.47 45.07
C MET A 332 -34.48 -24.91 44.62
N ARG A 333 -33.41 -25.28 43.92
CA ARG A 333 -32.92 -26.64 43.73
C ARG A 333 -31.62 -26.56 42.92
N SER A 334 -30.53 -26.63 43.69
CA SER A 334 -29.19 -27.14 43.33
C SER A 334 -28.09 -26.26 42.73
N ASP A 335 -28.19 -24.93 42.57
CA ASP A 335 -27.01 -24.08 42.33
C ASP A 335 -27.26 -22.59 42.63
N LEU A 336 -26.74 -22.07 43.75
CA LEU A 336 -26.74 -20.62 44.00
C LEU A 336 -25.96 -19.88 42.89
N PRO A 337 -26.43 -18.72 42.39
CA PRO A 337 -25.67 -17.90 41.44
C PRO A 337 -24.26 -17.59 41.96
N ARG A 338 -23.27 -17.42 41.07
CA ARG A 338 -21.89 -17.09 41.47
C ARG A 338 -21.86 -15.86 42.39
N PRO A 339 -21.00 -15.81 43.43
CA PRO A 339 -20.92 -14.65 44.30
C PRO A 339 -20.56 -13.38 43.51
N LEU A 340 -21.23 -12.25 43.79
CA LEU A 340 -20.95 -10.99 43.12
C LEU A 340 -19.49 -10.57 43.35
N TRP A 341 -18.92 -10.80 44.53
CA TRP A 341 -17.50 -10.52 44.78
C TRP A 341 -16.53 -11.31 43.90
N GLU A 342 -16.86 -12.52 43.45
CA GLU A 342 -16.01 -13.33 42.56
C GLU A 342 -16.03 -12.79 41.14
N LEU A 343 -17.19 -12.34 40.66
CA LEU A 343 -17.32 -11.65 39.37
C LEU A 343 -16.49 -10.35 39.34
N TYR A 344 -16.36 -9.68 40.49
CA TYR A 344 -15.49 -8.51 40.65
C TYR A 344 -14.00 -8.85 40.80
N ALA A 345 -13.66 -10.06 41.22
CA ALA A 345 -12.30 -10.58 41.33
C ALA A 345 -11.77 -11.13 39.99
N THR A 346 -12.60 -11.79 39.18
CA THR A 346 -12.23 -12.30 37.84
C THR A 346 -11.93 -11.21 36.80
N MET A 347 -12.26 -9.94 37.09
CA MET A 347 -11.85 -8.78 36.27
C MET A 347 -10.61 -8.06 36.80
N ALA A 348 -10.00 -8.59 37.86
CA ALA A 348 -8.61 -8.36 38.22
C ALA A 348 -7.75 -9.51 37.66
N SER A 349 -7.89 -9.83 36.36
CA SER A 349 -6.69 -10.10 35.60
C SER A 349 -5.88 -8.82 35.68
N ASP A 350 -4.99 -8.79 36.66
CA ASP A 350 -3.96 -7.80 36.85
C ASP A 350 -3.43 -7.31 35.47
N PRO A 351 -3.16 -6.02 35.23
CA PRO A 351 -2.30 -5.63 34.11
C PRO A 351 -0.92 -6.29 34.25
N THR A 352 -0.56 -6.69 35.47
CA THR A 352 0.54 -7.57 35.80
C THR A 352 0.29 -9.03 35.43
N SER A 353 -0.90 -9.50 35.07
CA SER A 353 -1.15 -10.88 34.60
C SER A 353 -1.01 -11.00 33.10
N SER A 354 -1.37 -10.01 32.28
CA SER A 354 -0.96 -10.02 30.87
C SER A 354 0.53 -9.73 30.72
N ALA A 355 1.10 -8.91 31.63
CA ALA A 355 2.54 -8.70 31.71
C ALA A 355 3.28 -9.88 32.37
N ALA A 356 2.68 -10.62 33.30
CA ALA A 356 3.27 -11.84 33.88
C ALA A 356 3.05 -13.08 33.02
N GLU A 357 1.97 -13.18 32.25
CA GLU A 357 1.81 -14.19 31.20
C GLU A 357 2.73 -13.88 30.01
N SER A 358 2.88 -12.60 29.65
CA SER A 358 3.91 -12.14 28.69
C SER A 358 5.33 -12.35 29.23
N ALA A 359 5.60 -12.10 30.51
CA ALA A 359 6.91 -12.33 31.12
C ALA A 359 7.19 -13.83 31.32
N ALA A 360 6.20 -14.63 31.72
CA ALA A 360 6.28 -16.09 31.80
C ALA A 360 6.48 -16.71 30.41
N ALA A 361 5.81 -16.19 29.38
CA ALA A 361 6.05 -16.57 27.98
C ALA A 361 7.42 -16.10 27.47
N SER A 362 7.93 -14.94 27.93
CA SER A 362 9.26 -14.44 27.55
C SER A 362 10.41 -15.24 28.18
N ASN A 363 10.19 -15.79 29.38
CA ASN A 363 11.14 -16.68 30.05
C ASN A 363 11.10 -18.11 29.51
N ALA A 364 10.01 -18.53 28.87
CA ALA A 364 9.92 -19.83 28.23
C ALA A 364 10.94 -20.03 27.09
N ASP A 365 11.40 -18.96 26.44
CA ASP A 365 12.48 -19.04 25.44
C ASP A 365 13.84 -19.40 26.04
N TYR A 366 14.01 -19.17 27.35
CA TYR A 366 15.25 -19.45 28.11
C TYR A 366 15.17 -20.75 28.91
N ASP A 367 14.01 -21.42 28.92
CA ASP A 367 13.84 -22.72 29.56
C ASP A 367 14.47 -23.81 28.69
N LEU A 368 15.67 -24.26 29.07
CA LEU A 368 16.42 -25.29 28.35
C LEU A 368 15.71 -26.66 28.33
N ALA A 369 14.73 -26.89 29.22
CA ALA A 369 13.94 -28.11 29.19
C ALA A 369 12.89 -28.10 28.06
N ARG A 370 12.57 -26.92 27.50
CA ARG A 370 11.58 -26.76 26.44
C ARG A 370 12.27 -26.49 25.10
N PRO A 371 12.25 -27.43 24.13
CA PRO A 371 12.92 -27.22 22.85
C PRO A 371 12.32 -26.04 22.08
N ILE A 372 13.19 -25.22 21.46
CA ILE A 372 12.76 -24.16 20.54
C ILE A 372 12.33 -24.79 19.21
N THR A 373 11.02 -24.82 18.96
CA THR A 373 10.47 -25.34 17.71
C THR A 373 10.46 -24.28 16.62
N SER A 374 11.16 -24.53 15.52
CA SER A 374 11.08 -23.74 14.29
C SER A 374 9.90 -24.23 13.44
N SER A 375 8.70 -23.68 13.66
CA SER A 375 7.53 -23.93 12.82
C SER A 375 7.15 -22.69 12.00
N PRO A 376 6.49 -22.85 10.85
CA PRO A 376 5.89 -21.72 10.13
C PRO A 376 4.97 -20.92 11.06
N GLY A 377 5.04 -19.59 11.04
CA GLY A 377 4.24 -18.75 11.94
C GLY A 377 4.86 -18.48 13.32
N ALA A 378 6.07 -19.00 13.61
CA ALA A 378 6.72 -18.85 14.91
C ALA A 378 7.54 -17.54 15.06
N GLY A 379 7.41 -16.59 14.13
CA GLY A 379 8.13 -15.32 14.12
C GLY A 379 9.64 -15.52 14.23
N LEU A 380 10.26 -14.84 15.20
CA LEU A 380 11.71 -14.88 15.46
C LEU A 380 12.29 -16.28 15.74
N ARG A 381 11.48 -17.28 16.03
CA ARG A 381 11.93 -18.65 16.30
C ARG A 381 12.20 -19.46 15.03
N GLN A 382 11.83 -18.93 13.86
CA GLN A 382 12.04 -19.59 12.58
C GLN A 382 13.47 -19.46 12.08
N GLY A 383 13.98 -20.53 11.46
CA GLY A 383 15.25 -20.49 10.71
C GLY A 383 16.39 -19.92 11.55
N LEU A 384 16.60 -20.49 12.74
CA LEU A 384 17.66 -20.05 13.64
C LEU A 384 19.03 -20.27 12.99
N ALA A 385 19.98 -19.40 13.32
CA ALA A 385 21.37 -19.59 12.93
C ALA A 385 21.89 -20.91 13.51
N SER A 386 22.71 -21.65 12.75
CA SER A 386 23.17 -22.97 13.15
C SER A 386 24.41 -22.88 14.06
N TYR A 387 24.26 -22.39 15.28
CA TYR A 387 25.32 -22.42 16.31
C TYR A 387 25.40 -23.75 17.07
N GLY A 388 24.55 -24.73 16.74
CA GLY A 388 24.44 -26.00 17.46
C GLY A 388 23.59 -25.92 18.74
N ASP A 389 23.20 -24.71 19.16
CA ASP A 389 22.33 -24.44 20.31
C ASP A 389 21.19 -23.49 19.88
N ALA A 390 19.97 -24.02 19.80
CA ALA A 390 18.79 -23.26 19.39
C ALA A 390 18.39 -22.17 20.41
N HIS A 391 18.58 -22.41 21.71
CA HIS A 391 18.32 -21.41 22.75
C HIS A 391 19.30 -20.27 22.66
N PHE A 392 20.60 -20.55 22.51
CA PHE A 392 21.61 -19.52 22.30
C PHE A 392 21.36 -18.73 21.00
N SER A 393 20.98 -19.42 19.93
CA SER A 393 20.69 -18.79 18.64
C SER A 393 19.53 -17.81 18.73
N LEU A 394 18.45 -18.18 19.45
CA LEU A 394 17.31 -17.30 19.70
C LEU A 394 17.69 -16.17 20.67
N PHE A 395 18.43 -16.46 21.74
CA PHE A 395 18.94 -15.47 22.70
C PHE A 395 19.76 -14.39 21.98
N LEU A 396 20.71 -14.78 21.14
CA LEU A 396 21.57 -13.87 20.40
C LEU A 396 20.76 -12.99 19.45
N ARG A 397 19.82 -13.59 18.70
CA ARG A 397 18.89 -12.86 17.81
C ARG A 397 18.06 -11.84 18.57
N LYS A 398 17.47 -12.22 19.72
CA LYS A 398 16.70 -11.33 20.59
C LYS A 398 17.57 -10.20 21.15
N ALA A 399 18.82 -10.48 21.53
CA ALA A 399 19.75 -9.46 22.01
C ALA A 399 20.02 -8.38 20.94
N PHE A 400 20.32 -8.78 19.71
CA PHE A 400 20.59 -7.83 18.62
C PHE A 400 19.36 -7.03 18.19
N ILE A 401 18.19 -7.66 18.06
CA ILE A 401 16.99 -6.92 17.65
C ILE A 401 16.51 -5.94 18.75
N LYS A 402 16.76 -6.25 20.03
CA LYS A 402 16.50 -5.32 21.14
C LYS A 402 17.37 -4.07 21.09
N ALA A 403 18.54 -4.10 20.43
CA ALA A 403 19.34 -2.90 20.20
C ALA A 403 18.60 -1.85 19.34
N LEU A 404 17.58 -2.26 18.58
CA LEU A 404 16.68 -1.37 17.85
C LEU A 404 15.54 -0.80 18.72
N GLY A 405 15.45 -1.18 20.00
CA GLY A 405 14.46 -0.67 20.94
C GLY A 405 13.15 -1.49 21.03
N TYR A 406 13.09 -2.70 20.48
CA TYR A 406 11.91 -3.55 20.57
C TYR A 406 11.77 -4.23 21.94
N GLY A 407 10.57 -4.19 22.51
CA GLY A 407 10.21 -4.94 23.73
C GLY A 407 9.73 -6.37 23.43
N GLU A 408 9.67 -7.23 24.45
CA GLU A 408 9.26 -8.65 24.31
C GLU A 408 7.88 -8.84 23.68
N ASP A 409 6.90 -7.99 24.03
CA ASP A 409 5.56 -8.03 23.41
C ASP A 409 5.65 -7.91 21.89
N ALA A 410 6.42 -6.95 21.37
CA ALA A 410 6.59 -6.74 19.94
C ALA A 410 7.27 -7.95 19.27
N LEU A 411 8.30 -8.51 19.93
CA LEU A 411 9.05 -9.67 19.43
C LEU A 411 8.24 -10.98 19.47
N SER A 412 7.13 -11.01 20.22
CA SER A 412 6.20 -12.15 20.29
C SER A 412 5.16 -12.17 19.17
N ARG A 413 4.99 -11.05 18.44
CA ARG A 413 4.00 -10.90 17.38
C ARG A 413 4.47 -11.53 16.06
N PRO A 414 3.54 -11.85 15.13
CA PRO A 414 3.91 -12.27 13.78
C PRO A 414 4.77 -11.22 13.08
N VAL A 415 5.89 -11.65 12.50
CA VAL A 415 6.85 -10.80 11.80
C VAL A 415 6.45 -10.69 10.34
N VAL A 416 6.04 -9.51 9.90
CA VAL A 416 5.77 -9.20 8.49
C VAL A 416 6.99 -8.51 7.90
N GLY A 417 7.66 -9.22 7.00
CA GLY A 417 8.72 -8.67 6.16
C GLY A 417 8.15 -7.69 5.13
N ILE A 418 8.81 -6.57 4.87
CA ILE A 418 8.45 -5.67 3.77
C ILE A 418 9.64 -5.51 2.84
N ALA A 419 9.58 -6.15 1.66
CA ALA A 419 10.63 -6.06 0.65
C ALA A 419 10.56 -4.69 -0.03
N ASN A 420 11.55 -3.85 0.26
CA ASN A 420 11.62 -2.46 -0.20
C ASN A 420 12.50 -2.34 -1.45
N THR A 421 12.00 -1.59 -2.43
CA THR A 421 12.62 -1.35 -3.75
C THR A 421 12.83 0.14 -4.03
N ALA A 422 12.86 0.98 -2.98
CA ALA A 422 13.21 2.39 -3.11
C ALA A 422 14.66 2.56 -3.62
N SER A 423 14.86 3.42 -4.63
CA SER A 423 16.17 3.77 -5.16
C SER A 423 16.13 5.11 -5.87
N GLY A 424 17.17 5.94 -5.70
CA GLY A 424 17.30 7.22 -6.41
C GLY A 424 17.45 7.08 -7.93
N LEU A 425 17.88 5.91 -8.42
CA LEU A 425 17.97 5.59 -9.85
C LEU A 425 16.73 4.87 -10.38
N ASN A 426 15.67 4.77 -9.57
CA ASN A 426 14.40 4.20 -9.95
C ASN A 426 13.26 5.19 -9.68
N PRO A 427 13.00 6.15 -10.58
CA PRO A 427 11.96 7.17 -10.37
C PRO A 427 10.55 6.58 -10.24
N CYS A 428 10.30 5.36 -10.74
CA CYS A 428 9.03 4.67 -10.52
C CYS A 428 8.77 4.28 -9.06
N HIS A 429 9.81 4.24 -8.23
CA HIS A 429 9.77 3.83 -6.83
C HIS A 429 10.25 4.93 -5.88
N ALA A 430 11.23 5.75 -6.27
CA ALA A 430 11.96 6.69 -5.41
C ALA A 430 11.06 7.53 -4.49
N GLY A 431 10.05 8.21 -5.07
CA GLY A 431 9.16 9.10 -4.32
C GLY A 431 7.96 8.41 -3.65
N VAL A 432 7.68 7.15 -3.99
CA VAL A 432 6.41 6.47 -3.64
C VAL A 432 6.64 5.32 -2.66
N ALA A 433 7.66 4.49 -2.90
CA ALA A 433 7.95 3.31 -2.08
C ALA A 433 8.12 3.64 -0.58
N PRO A 434 8.79 4.74 -0.17
CA PRO A 434 8.83 5.12 1.25
C PRO A 434 7.44 5.38 1.87
N GLN A 435 6.56 6.06 1.13
CA GLN A 435 5.19 6.34 1.61
C GLN A 435 4.34 5.07 1.70
N LEU A 436 4.52 4.14 0.76
CA LEU A 436 3.87 2.83 0.79
C LEU A 436 4.37 1.97 1.94
N LEU A 437 5.68 2.00 2.19
CA LEU A 437 6.30 1.31 3.32
C LEU A 437 5.68 1.79 4.63
N ASP A 438 5.61 3.10 4.86
CA ASP A 438 5.00 3.64 6.08
C ASP A 438 3.51 3.30 6.18
N ALA A 439 2.77 3.32 5.08
CA ALA A 439 1.37 2.92 5.06
C ALA A 439 1.16 1.42 5.36
N ALA A 440 1.98 0.55 4.76
CA ALA A 440 1.95 -0.88 5.04
C ALA A 440 2.35 -1.18 6.49
N ARG A 441 3.38 -0.51 7.03
CA ARG A 441 3.77 -0.61 8.45
C ARG A 441 2.61 -0.25 9.37
N ARG A 442 1.89 0.86 9.10
CA ARG A 442 0.69 1.21 9.87
C ARG A 442 -0.34 0.08 9.85
N GLY A 443 -0.62 -0.49 8.68
CA GLY A 443 -1.55 -1.61 8.53
C GLY A 443 -1.15 -2.84 9.35
N VAL A 444 0.13 -3.23 9.26
CA VAL A 444 0.70 -4.34 10.03
C VAL A 444 0.56 -4.11 11.53
N HIS A 445 0.95 -2.93 12.03
CA HIS A 445 0.90 -2.63 13.46
C HIS A 445 -0.54 -2.59 14.00
N LEU A 446 -1.47 -2.00 13.25
CA LEU A 446 -2.89 -1.97 13.61
C LEU A 446 -3.51 -3.38 13.66
N ALA A 447 -3.03 -4.30 12.84
CA ALA A 447 -3.46 -5.71 12.83
C ALA A 447 -2.73 -6.59 13.88
N GLY A 448 -1.82 -6.01 14.67
CA GLY A 448 -1.09 -6.72 15.72
C GLY A 448 0.13 -7.52 15.24
N GLY A 449 0.73 -7.13 14.11
CA GLY A 449 2.02 -7.66 13.64
C GLY A 449 3.21 -6.75 13.94
N LEU A 450 4.41 -7.30 13.78
CA LEU A 450 5.68 -6.58 13.77
C LEU A 450 6.14 -6.37 12.33
N ALA A 451 6.16 -5.14 11.86
CA ALA A 451 6.64 -4.80 10.52
C ALA A 451 8.17 -4.64 10.54
N VAL A 452 8.87 -5.36 9.66
CA VAL A 452 10.33 -5.26 9.48
C VAL A 452 10.60 -5.16 7.99
N ASP A 453 11.16 -4.06 7.52
CA ASP A 453 11.55 -3.92 6.12
C ASP A 453 12.99 -4.37 5.86
N PHE A 454 13.23 -4.81 4.64
CA PHE A 454 14.55 -5.14 4.13
C PHE A 454 14.64 -4.74 2.65
N PRO A 455 15.82 -4.30 2.18
CA PRO A 455 15.99 -3.94 0.78
C PRO A 455 16.07 -5.20 -0.11
N THR A 456 15.63 -5.04 -1.35
CA THR A 456 15.93 -5.96 -2.47
C THR A 456 16.39 -5.14 -3.67
N ILE A 457 16.99 -5.80 -4.66
CA ILE A 457 17.44 -5.14 -5.90
C ILE A 457 16.29 -4.32 -6.50
N SER A 458 16.56 -3.05 -6.82
CA SER A 458 15.61 -2.16 -7.47
C SER A 458 15.98 -1.96 -8.94
N LEU A 459 15.10 -2.34 -9.86
CA LEU A 459 15.31 -2.24 -11.30
C LEU A 459 14.45 -1.13 -11.92
N HIS A 460 15.08 -0.29 -12.74
CA HIS A 460 14.38 0.65 -13.62
C HIS A 460 14.70 0.37 -15.09
N GLU A 461 13.68 0.43 -15.96
CA GLU A 461 13.82 0.07 -17.38
C GLU A 461 14.90 0.89 -18.09
N SER A 462 14.79 2.22 -18.03
CA SER A 462 15.66 3.13 -18.80
C SER A 462 17.03 3.39 -18.17
N PHE A 463 17.28 2.97 -16.93
CA PHE A 463 18.56 3.18 -16.24
C PHE A 463 19.42 1.91 -16.20
N ALA A 464 18.86 0.75 -16.57
CA ALA A 464 19.59 -0.52 -16.59
C ALA A 464 20.22 -0.79 -17.96
N SER A 465 21.52 -1.12 -17.96
CA SER A 465 22.27 -1.52 -19.15
C SER A 465 22.78 -2.96 -18.99
N PRO A 466 22.69 -3.82 -20.02
CA PRO A 466 22.15 -3.56 -21.37
C PRO A 466 20.63 -3.44 -21.42
N THR A 467 19.92 -4.03 -20.46
CA THR A 467 18.46 -3.91 -20.29
C THR A 467 18.07 -4.41 -18.89
N SER A 468 16.95 -3.95 -18.33
CA SER A 468 16.45 -4.41 -17.03
C SER A 468 16.10 -5.90 -16.99
N MET A 469 15.69 -6.48 -18.13
CA MET A 469 15.31 -7.88 -18.23
C MET A 469 16.50 -8.81 -17.96
N PHE A 470 17.70 -8.39 -18.35
CA PHE A 470 18.95 -9.05 -18.01
C PHE A 470 19.09 -9.25 -16.49
N LEU A 471 18.60 -8.30 -15.68
CA LEU A 471 18.72 -8.31 -14.22
C LEU A 471 17.50 -8.89 -13.49
N ARG A 472 16.41 -9.20 -14.20
CA ARG A 472 15.17 -9.74 -13.59
C ARG A 472 15.45 -11.01 -12.78
N ASN A 473 16.21 -11.94 -13.35
CA ASN A 473 16.49 -13.22 -12.71
C ASN A 473 17.41 -13.05 -11.49
N LEU A 474 18.33 -12.08 -11.54
CA LEU A 474 19.17 -11.72 -10.39
C LEU A 474 18.32 -11.16 -9.24
N MET A 475 17.41 -10.23 -9.55
CA MET A 475 16.48 -9.70 -8.55
C MET A 475 15.56 -10.79 -7.98
N SER A 476 15.17 -11.77 -8.79
CA SER A 476 14.37 -12.90 -8.34
C SER A 476 15.14 -13.78 -7.35
N MET A 477 16.42 -14.09 -7.62
CA MET A 477 17.29 -14.81 -6.69
C MET A 477 17.49 -14.04 -5.38
N ASP A 478 17.78 -12.74 -5.48
CA ASP A 478 17.92 -11.86 -4.31
C ASP A 478 16.64 -11.87 -3.46
N THR A 479 15.48 -11.72 -4.11
CA THR A 479 14.18 -11.76 -3.40
C THR A 479 13.93 -13.13 -2.76
N GLU A 480 14.21 -14.22 -3.48
CA GLU A 480 14.06 -15.59 -2.96
C GLU A 480 14.89 -15.81 -1.68
N GLU A 481 16.19 -15.54 -1.77
CA GLU A 481 17.12 -15.80 -0.67
C GLU A 481 16.85 -14.88 0.53
N MET A 482 16.52 -13.61 0.28
CA MET A 482 16.19 -12.67 1.35
C MET A 482 14.90 -13.06 2.08
N ILE A 483 13.89 -13.57 1.38
CA ILE A 483 12.67 -14.09 2.02
C ILE A 483 12.98 -15.39 2.79
N ARG A 484 13.75 -16.31 2.19
CA ARG A 484 14.06 -17.63 2.78
C ARG A 484 14.88 -17.49 4.07
N ALA A 485 15.93 -16.67 4.04
CA ALA A 485 16.90 -16.53 5.13
C ALA A 485 16.38 -15.76 6.36
N GLN A 486 15.38 -14.91 6.20
CA GLN A 486 14.89 -14.04 7.28
C GLN A 486 13.73 -14.67 8.09
N PRO A 487 13.60 -14.35 9.39
CA PRO A 487 12.55 -14.88 10.26
C PRO A 487 11.21 -14.13 10.06
N VAL A 488 10.70 -14.14 8.83
CA VAL A 488 9.42 -13.52 8.44
C VAL A 488 8.32 -14.58 8.33
N ASP A 489 7.14 -14.28 8.88
CA ASP A 489 5.94 -15.13 8.81
C ASP A 489 5.13 -14.89 7.53
N ALA A 490 5.16 -13.66 7.04
CA ALA A 490 4.65 -13.26 5.74
C ALA A 490 5.48 -12.10 5.18
N VAL A 491 5.38 -11.86 3.87
CA VAL A 491 6.08 -10.76 3.21
C VAL A 491 5.14 -9.89 2.37
N VAL A 492 5.27 -8.58 2.51
CA VAL A 492 4.73 -7.57 1.58
C VAL A 492 5.80 -7.25 0.55
N LEU A 493 5.48 -7.43 -0.73
CA LEU A 493 6.40 -7.20 -1.84
C LEU A 493 6.09 -5.85 -2.48
N ILE A 494 6.89 -4.82 -2.18
CA ILE A 494 6.74 -3.51 -2.83
C ILE A 494 7.40 -3.58 -4.21
N GLY A 495 6.56 -3.73 -5.23
CA GLY A 495 6.94 -3.78 -6.64
C GLY A 495 6.36 -2.60 -7.43
N GLY A 496 6.63 -2.54 -8.72
CA GLY A 496 6.10 -1.47 -9.56
C GLY A 496 6.65 -1.51 -10.97
N CYS A 497 7.86 -0.99 -11.15
CA CYS A 497 8.53 -0.90 -12.46
C CYS A 497 8.60 -2.28 -13.13
N ASP A 498 8.58 -2.29 -14.47
CA ASP A 498 8.33 -3.43 -15.35
C ASP A 498 8.76 -4.80 -14.83
N LYS A 499 10.03 -4.97 -14.45
CA LYS A 499 10.62 -6.26 -14.11
C LYS A 499 10.57 -6.60 -12.62
N THR A 500 10.28 -5.62 -11.76
CA THR A 500 10.28 -5.80 -10.30
C THR A 500 9.18 -6.74 -9.83
N THR A 501 7.96 -6.51 -10.29
CA THR A 501 6.78 -7.31 -9.96
C THR A 501 6.95 -8.80 -10.30
N PRO A 502 7.29 -9.19 -11.55
CA PRO A 502 7.50 -10.60 -11.87
C PRO A 502 8.71 -11.20 -11.13
N ALA A 503 9.83 -10.47 -10.98
CA ALA A 503 10.99 -10.97 -10.25
C ALA A 503 10.66 -11.31 -8.78
N GLN A 504 9.90 -10.44 -8.11
CA GLN A 504 9.46 -10.67 -6.74
C GLN A 504 8.50 -11.85 -6.63
N LEU A 505 7.56 -12.00 -7.57
CA LEU A 505 6.64 -13.14 -7.56
C LEU A 505 7.38 -14.47 -7.82
N MET A 506 8.30 -14.48 -8.78
CA MET A 506 9.17 -15.63 -9.05
C MET A 506 9.96 -16.05 -7.79
N GLY A 507 10.58 -15.09 -7.10
CA GLY A 507 11.33 -15.37 -5.87
C GLY A 507 10.44 -15.80 -4.69
N ALA A 508 9.25 -15.20 -4.56
CA ALA A 508 8.29 -15.55 -3.52
C ALA A 508 7.70 -16.96 -3.69
N ILE A 509 7.46 -17.40 -4.93
CA ILE A 509 7.03 -18.78 -5.22
C ILE A 509 8.12 -19.77 -4.81
N SER A 510 9.38 -19.50 -5.15
CA SER A 510 10.50 -20.39 -4.83
C SER A 510 10.79 -20.44 -3.32
N ALA A 511 10.75 -19.29 -2.62
CA ALA A 511 10.89 -19.23 -1.16
C ALA A 511 9.68 -19.82 -0.42
N ASN A 512 8.51 -19.78 -1.05
CA ASN A 512 7.24 -20.35 -0.60
C ASN A 512 6.80 -19.98 0.82
N LYS A 513 7.13 -18.77 1.27
CA LYS A 513 6.53 -18.16 2.47
C LYS A 513 5.27 -17.38 2.07
N PRO A 514 4.29 -17.20 2.97
CA PRO A 514 3.11 -16.40 2.68
C PRO A 514 3.50 -15.00 2.17
N ALA A 515 3.00 -14.60 1.00
CA ALA A 515 3.42 -13.37 0.33
C ALA A 515 2.25 -12.64 -0.31
N ILE A 516 2.28 -11.31 -0.28
CA ILE A 516 1.27 -10.43 -0.89
C ILE A 516 1.94 -9.26 -1.60
N HIS A 517 1.49 -8.94 -2.81
CA HIS A 517 2.06 -7.83 -3.58
C HIS A 517 1.42 -6.48 -3.24
N LEU A 518 2.25 -5.44 -3.26
CA LEU A 518 1.87 -4.04 -3.21
C LEU A 518 2.59 -3.29 -4.31
N VAL A 519 1.85 -2.79 -5.31
CA VAL A 519 2.47 -2.02 -6.42
C VAL A 519 2.51 -0.53 -6.11
N THR A 520 3.53 0.17 -6.64
CA THR A 520 3.68 1.63 -6.53
C THR A 520 2.51 2.38 -7.15
N GLY A 521 1.98 1.90 -8.27
CA GLY A 521 0.89 2.51 -9.03
C GLY A 521 1.39 3.38 -10.20
N PRO A 522 0.48 3.75 -11.12
CA PRO A 522 0.81 4.52 -12.31
C PRO A 522 0.98 6.02 -12.01
N MET A 523 1.79 6.68 -12.82
CA MET A 523 1.86 8.14 -12.94
C MET A 523 0.52 8.70 -13.47
N MET A 524 0.25 9.95 -13.14
CA MET A 524 -0.80 10.73 -13.80
C MET A 524 -0.26 11.33 -15.11
N PRO A 525 -1.12 11.53 -16.13
CA PRO A 525 -0.72 12.19 -17.37
C PRO A 525 -0.43 13.68 -17.15
N GLY A 526 0.50 14.22 -17.92
CA GLY A 526 0.80 15.65 -18.03
C GLY A 526 -0.01 16.33 -19.13
N SER A 527 0.39 17.55 -19.48
CA SER A 527 -0.34 18.36 -20.45
C SER A 527 0.63 19.17 -21.32
N HIS A 528 0.50 19.02 -22.64
CA HIS A 528 1.21 19.86 -23.59
C HIS A 528 0.20 20.55 -24.51
N ARG A 529 0.17 21.89 -24.49
CA ARG A 529 -0.78 22.73 -25.25
C ARG A 529 -2.25 22.29 -25.08
N GLY A 530 -2.63 21.91 -23.86
CA GLY A 530 -3.98 21.45 -23.52
C GLY A 530 -4.30 20.01 -23.94
N VAL A 531 -3.35 19.30 -24.56
CA VAL A 531 -3.48 17.88 -24.90
C VAL A 531 -2.84 17.04 -23.80
N ARG A 532 -3.59 16.05 -23.30
CA ARG A 532 -3.05 15.07 -22.34
C ARG A 532 -1.93 14.27 -22.99
N ILE A 533 -0.80 14.18 -22.29
CA ILE A 533 0.34 13.36 -22.68
C ILE A 533 0.81 12.55 -21.49
N GLY A 534 1.45 11.41 -21.74
CA GLY A 534 2.04 10.63 -20.66
C GLY A 534 3.21 9.80 -21.13
N ALA A 535 3.99 9.35 -20.16
CA ALA A 535 5.20 8.61 -20.41
C ALA A 535 4.91 7.35 -21.24
N CYS A 536 5.94 6.91 -21.94
CA CYS A 536 6.03 5.63 -22.64
C CYS A 536 5.39 5.63 -24.04
N THR A 537 4.05 5.63 -24.21
CA THR A 537 3.44 5.62 -25.57
C THR A 537 3.64 6.96 -26.28
N ASP A 538 3.38 8.09 -25.61
CA ASP A 538 3.51 9.41 -26.23
C ASP A 538 4.99 9.79 -26.43
N CYS A 539 5.91 9.30 -25.58
CA CYS A 539 7.36 9.41 -25.83
C CYS A 539 7.72 8.86 -27.21
N ARG A 540 7.21 7.67 -27.56
CA ARG A 540 7.51 6.99 -28.83
C ARG A 540 6.86 7.68 -30.01
N ASN A 541 5.58 8.03 -29.88
CA ASN A 541 4.85 8.69 -30.95
C ASN A 541 5.43 10.07 -31.27
N ASN A 542 5.78 10.87 -30.25
CA ASN A 542 6.38 12.18 -30.46
C ASN A 542 7.83 12.09 -30.95
N TRP A 543 8.61 11.11 -30.48
CA TRP A 543 9.94 10.87 -31.05
C TRP A 543 9.87 10.46 -32.53
N ALA A 544 8.89 9.62 -32.91
CA ALA A 544 8.65 9.27 -34.31
C ALA A 544 8.24 10.48 -35.15
N LYS A 545 7.38 11.37 -34.62
CA LYS A 545 7.02 12.64 -35.25
C LYS A 545 8.23 13.56 -35.48
N TYR A 546 9.11 13.66 -34.47
CA TYR A 546 10.34 14.43 -34.58
C TYR A 546 11.27 13.85 -35.65
N ARG A 547 11.47 12.52 -35.65
CA ARG A 547 12.25 11.85 -36.70
C ARG A 547 11.69 12.06 -38.11
N ALA A 548 10.36 12.12 -38.24
CA ALA A 548 9.67 12.40 -39.49
C ALA A 548 9.75 13.87 -39.93
N GLY A 549 10.27 14.78 -39.09
CA GLY A 549 10.31 16.22 -39.36
C GLY A 549 8.96 16.94 -39.20
N THR A 550 8.00 16.32 -38.51
CA THR A 550 6.65 16.89 -38.29
C THR A 550 6.55 17.77 -37.05
N ILE A 551 7.52 17.68 -36.15
CA ILE A 551 7.72 18.60 -35.01
C ILE A 551 9.19 18.98 -34.93
N ASP A 552 9.49 20.15 -34.37
CA ASP A 552 10.85 20.70 -34.27
C ASP A 552 11.53 20.36 -32.93
N ILE A 553 12.76 20.87 -32.75
CA ILE A 553 13.59 20.58 -31.57
C ILE A 553 13.04 21.26 -30.31
N GLU A 554 12.44 22.45 -30.45
CA GLU A 554 11.78 23.18 -29.38
C GLU A 554 10.55 22.44 -28.87
N GLU A 555 9.73 21.89 -29.77
CA GLU A 555 8.53 21.15 -29.40
C GLU A 555 8.86 19.80 -28.74
N ILE A 556 9.83 19.03 -29.26
CA ILE A 556 10.23 17.77 -28.60
C ILE A 556 10.86 18.01 -27.23
N ALA A 557 11.60 19.10 -27.05
CA ALA A 557 12.14 19.51 -25.75
C ALA A 557 11.02 19.90 -24.78
N ALA A 558 10.06 20.74 -25.20
CA ALA A 558 8.92 21.13 -24.39
C ALA A 558 8.00 19.94 -24.02
N LEU A 559 7.89 18.95 -24.91
CA LEU A 559 7.22 17.68 -24.59
C LEU A 559 7.96 16.88 -23.53
N ASN A 560 9.30 16.91 -23.51
CA ASN A 560 10.11 16.14 -22.56
C ASN A 560 9.80 16.50 -21.10
N GLU A 561 9.62 17.79 -20.81
CA GLU A 561 9.30 18.31 -19.47
C GLU A 561 7.96 17.82 -18.92
N GLU A 562 7.01 17.45 -19.79
CA GLU A 562 5.62 17.16 -19.41
C GLU A 562 5.24 15.67 -19.54
N LEU A 563 6.12 14.82 -20.07
CA LEU A 563 5.80 13.39 -20.28
C LEU A 563 5.68 12.60 -18.97
N ALA A 564 6.40 12.99 -17.91
CA ALA A 564 6.42 12.28 -16.63
C ALA A 564 6.26 13.24 -15.43
N PRO A 565 5.09 13.90 -15.28
CA PRO A 565 4.91 15.00 -14.33
C PRO A 565 4.78 14.56 -12.86
N THR A 566 4.60 13.26 -12.60
CA THR A 566 4.40 12.72 -11.25
C THR A 566 5.22 11.46 -11.04
N ALA A 567 5.50 11.11 -9.79
CA ALA A 567 6.13 9.83 -9.46
C ALA A 567 5.20 8.64 -9.76
N GLY A 568 5.78 7.46 -10.03
CA GLY A 568 5.04 6.22 -10.29
C GLY A 568 5.51 5.48 -11.55
N THR A 569 4.80 4.42 -11.91
CA THR A 569 5.07 3.62 -13.13
C THR A 569 4.41 4.22 -14.38
N CYS A 570 4.71 3.72 -15.59
CA CYS A 570 4.10 4.21 -16.85
C CYS A 570 2.56 4.33 -16.72
N GLY A 571 2.00 5.51 -17.03
CA GLY A 571 0.57 5.82 -16.92
C GLY A 571 -0.34 5.19 -17.98
N VAL A 572 0.15 4.21 -18.76
CA VAL A 572 -0.55 3.54 -19.86
C VAL A 572 -0.60 2.03 -19.62
N MET A 573 -1.18 1.24 -20.54
CA MET A 573 -1.18 -0.23 -20.45
C MET A 573 0.18 -0.84 -20.87
N GLY A 574 1.25 -0.38 -20.23
CA GLY A 574 2.61 -0.93 -20.34
C GLY A 574 2.83 -2.17 -19.48
N THR A 575 4.07 -2.66 -19.39
CA THR A 575 4.38 -3.88 -18.63
C THR A 575 4.07 -3.74 -17.15
N ALA A 576 4.45 -2.63 -16.50
CA ALA A 576 4.13 -2.37 -15.10
C ALA A 576 2.63 -2.48 -14.79
N SER A 577 1.79 -1.75 -15.52
CA SER A 577 0.33 -1.77 -15.38
C SER A 577 -0.29 -3.13 -15.73
N THR A 578 0.24 -3.78 -16.78
CA THR A 578 -0.18 -5.14 -17.16
C THR A 578 0.07 -6.09 -16.00
N MET A 579 1.31 -6.18 -15.51
CA MET A 579 1.67 -7.08 -14.41
C MET A 579 0.90 -6.77 -13.12
N ALA A 580 0.61 -5.50 -12.82
CA ALA A 580 -0.24 -5.13 -11.69
C ALA A 580 -1.66 -5.69 -11.82
N CYS A 581 -2.27 -5.62 -13.01
CA CYS A 581 -3.59 -6.20 -13.26
C CYS A 581 -3.54 -7.74 -13.20
N LEU A 582 -2.48 -8.34 -13.71
CA LEU A 582 -2.29 -9.80 -13.66
C LEU A 582 -2.12 -10.31 -12.23
N LEU A 583 -1.42 -9.59 -11.36
CA LEU A 583 -1.32 -9.96 -9.95
C LEU A 583 -2.68 -10.03 -9.26
N ALA A 584 -3.58 -9.10 -9.55
CA ALA A 584 -4.94 -9.14 -9.02
C ALA A 584 -5.72 -10.34 -9.57
N ALA A 585 -5.59 -10.66 -10.86
CA ALA A 585 -6.24 -11.80 -11.51
C ALA A 585 -5.69 -13.17 -11.06
N LEU A 586 -4.37 -13.24 -10.81
CA LEU A 586 -3.69 -14.40 -10.20
C LEU A 586 -4.10 -14.60 -8.73
N GLY A 587 -4.73 -13.60 -8.12
CA GLY A 587 -5.09 -13.61 -6.71
C GLY A 587 -3.93 -13.27 -5.77
N MET A 588 -2.83 -12.69 -6.23
CA MET A 588 -1.63 -12.35 -5.43
C MET A 588 -1.64 -10.93 -4.84
N MET A 589 -2.71 -10.17 -5.08
CA MET A 589 -2.91 -8.79 -4.63
C MET A 589 -4.40 -8.56 -4.35
N PRO A 590 -4.77 -7.64 -3.44
CA PRO A 590 -6.16 -7.18 -3.34
C PRO A 590 -6.68 -6.67 -4.69
N LEU A 591 -7.91 -7.01 -5.08
CA LEU A 591 -8.47 -6.70 -6.41
C LEU A 591 -8.43 -5.20 -6.75
N LYS A 592 -8.55 -4.33 -5.74
CA LYS A 592 -8.50 -2.86 -5.89
C LYS A 592 -7.07 -2.30 -6.00
N GLY A 593 -6.04 -3.14 -5.89
CA GLY A 593 -4.66 -2.71 -5.74
C GLY A 593 -3.95 -2.30 -7.03
N ALA A 594 -4.43 -2.74 -8.21
CA ALA A 594 -3.70 -2.53 -9.46
C ALA A 594 -3.73 -1.07 -9.95
N THR A 595 -4.91 -0.45 -9.99
CA THR A 595 -5.14 0.80 -10.74
C THR A 595 -4.97 2.14 -10.01
N PRO A 596 -5.04 2.25 -8.66
CA PRO A 596 -4.92 3.55 -7.99
C PRO A 596 -3.64 4.31 -8.36
N PRO A 597 -3.71 5.59 -8.79
CA PRO A 597 -2.52 6.38 -9.12
C PRO A 597 -1.55 6.48 -7.96
N ALA A 598 -0.25 6.50 -8.26
CA ALA A 598 0.80 6.45 -7.25
C ALA A 598 0.72 7.58 -6.22
N VAL A 599 0.37 8.79 -6.68
CA VAL A 599 0.26 10.00 -5.85
C VAL A 599 -1.13 10.20 -5.22
N SER A 600 -2.02 9.21 -5.33
CA SER A 600 -3.37 9.30 -4.78
C SER A 600 -3.46 8.78 -3.34
N ALA A 601 -4.35 9.37 -2.53
CA ALA A 601 -4.66 8.83 -1.21
C ALA A 601 -5.26 7.41 -1.25
N ALA A 602 -5.86 7.01 -2.38
CA ALA A 602 -6.37 5.66 -2.58
C ALA A 602 -5.23 4.63 -2.55
N ARG A 603 -4.07 4.96 -3.13
CA ARG A 603 -2.87 4.09 -3.10
C ARG A 603 -2.35 3.86 -1.69
N LEU A 604 -2.35 4.89 -0.83
CA LEU A 604 -1.95 4.75 0.58
C LEU A 604 -2.94 3.87 1.38
N ARG A 605 -4.24 3.98 1.12
CA ARG A 605 -5.24 3.10 1.73
C ARG A 605 -5.08 1.64 1.31
N VAL A 606 -4.75 1.40 0.04
CA VAL A 606 -4.40 0.05 -0.43
C VAL A 606 -3.16 -0.49 0.28
N ALA A 607 -2.12 0.32 0.44
CA ALA A 607 -0.91 -0.12 1.15
C ALA A 607 -1.18 -0.50 2.62
N GLU A 608 -1.99 0.29 3.31
CA GLU A 608 -2.43 0.00 4.68
C GLU A 608 -3.28 -1.28 4.76
N ASP A 609 -4.24 -1.47 3.85
CA ASP A 609 -5.03 -2.70 3.75
C ASP A 609 -4.15 -3.92 3.44
N THR A 610 -3.18 -3.80 2.53
CA THR A 610 -2.21 -4.86 2.24
C THR A 610 -1.38 -5.23 3.46
N GLY A 611 -0.93 -4.25 4.25
CA GLY A 611 -0.20 -4.50 5.50
C GLY A 611 -1.05 -5.26 6.54
N SER A 612 -2.31 -4.87 6.71
CA SER A 612 -3.26 -5.59 7.58
C SER A 612 -3.49 -7.03 7.11
N ARG A 613 -3.70 -7.22 5.79
CA ARG A 613 -3.88 -8.55 5.18
C ARG A 613 -2.64 -9.42 5.31
N ALA A 614 -1.44 -8.86 5.26
CA ALA A 614 -0.21 -9.63 5.46
C ALA A 614 -0.15 -10.28 6.85
N VAL A 615 -0.70 -9.63 7.89
CA VAL A 615 -0.81 -10.24 9.23
C VAL A 615 -1.84 -11.37 9.25
N ALA A 616 -2.98 -11.20 8.58
CA ALA A 616 -3.95 -12.28 8.43
C ALA A 616 -3.36 -13.47 7.66
N LEU A 617 -2.59 -13.19 6.61
CA LEU A 617 -1.90 -14.16 5.77
C LEU A 617 -0.82 -14.93 6.55
N ALA A 618 -0.06 -14.23 7.41
CA ALA A 618 0.89 -14.84 8.33
C ALA A 618 0.21 -15.85 9.29
N ARG A 619 -1.05 -15.62 9.67
CA ARG A 619 -1.80 -16.52 10.55
C ARG A 619 -2.41 -17.70 9.80
N SER A 620 -2.94 -17.47 8.60
CA SER A 620 -3.54 -18.53 7.78
C SER A 620 -2.49 -19.42 7.10
N GLN A 621 -1.24 -18.98 7.02
CA GLN A 621 -0.13 -19.70 6.38
C GLN A 621 -0.43 -20.05 4.91
N LEU A 622 -1.25 -19.24 4.23
CA LEU A 622 -1.59 -19.43 2.82
C LEU A 622 -0.39 -18.99 1.95
N ARG A 623 0.23 -19.94 1.27
CA ARG A 623 1.48 -19.74 0.53
C ARG A 623 1.23 -19.51 -0.96
N PRO A 624 2.15 -18.85 -1.69
CA PRO A 624 2.01 -18.63 -3.14
C PRO A 624 1.75 -19.92 -3.92
N GLN A 625 2.41 -21.03 -3.56
CA GLN A 625 2.20 -22.32 -4.24
C GLN A 625 0.81 -22.96 -4.00
N ASN A 626 0.06 -22.47 -3.01
CA ASN A 626 -1.29 -22.94 -2.70
C ASN A 626 -2.37 -22.00 -3.29
N VAL A 627 -2.01 -20.74 -3.58
CA VAL A 627 -2.90 -19.75 -4.20
C VAL A 627 -2.86 -19.88 -5.72
N LEU A 628 -1.66 -20.07 -6.28
CA LEU A 628 -1.45 -20.13 -7.71
C LEU A 628 -1.85 -21.51 -8.25
N THR A 629 -2.77 -21.51 -9.19
CA THR A 629 -3.36 -22.71 -9.81
C THR A 629 -3.44 -22.50 -11.32
N ARG A 630 -3.63 -23.56 -12.09
CA ARG A 630 -3.82 -23.44 -13.54
C ARG A 630 -4.95 -22.47 -13.88
N GLU A 631 -6.05 -22.53 -13.13
CA GLU A 631 -7.23 -21.68 -13.24
C GLU A 631 -6.90 -20.21 -12.98
N SER A 632 -6.07 -19.89 -11.98
CA SER A 632 -5.68 -18.50 -11.73
C SER A 632 -4.77 -17.94 -12.83
N PHE A 633 -3.93 -18.79 -13.45
CA PHE A 633 -3.19 -18.40 -14.66
C PHE A 633 -4.10 -18.19 -15.88
N LEU A 634 -5.14 -19.02 -16.08
CA LEU A 634 -6.13 -18.80 -17.14
C LEU A 634 -6.89 -17.48 -16.93
N ASN A 635 -7.24 -17.14 -15.68
CA ASN A 635 -7.82 -15.84 -15.35
C ASN A 635 -6.86 -14.70 -15.68
N ALA A 636 -5.58 -14.83 -15.34
CA ALA A 636 -4.57 -13.84 -15.66
C ALA A 636 -4.40 -13.67 -17.18
N ILE A 637 -4.36 -14.75 -17.97
CA ILE A 637 -4.26 -14.67 -19.44
C ILE A 637 -5.55 -14.06 -20.03
N THR A 638 -6.72 -14.34 -19.46
CA THR A 638 -7.98 -13.71 -19.86
C THR A 638 -7.91 -12.20 -19.64
N VAL A 639 -7.43 -11.76 -18.46
CA VAL A 639 -7.21 -10.34 -18.19
C VAL A 639 -6.15 -9.73 -19.11
N LEU A 640 -5.04 -10.44 -19.39
CA LEU A 640 -4.00 -9.99 -20.33
C LEU A 640 -4.58 -9.65 -21.71
N GLN A 641 -5.46 -10.52 -22.22
CA GLN A 641 -6.13 -10.33 -23.50
C GLN A 641 -7.17 -9.21 -23.43
N ALA A 642 -7.96 -9.16 -22.35
CA ALA A 642 -9.01 -8.15 -22.18
C ALA A 642 -8.51 -6.72 -22.01
N ILE A 643 -7.27 -6.55 -21.54
CA ILE A 643 -6.63 -5.23 -21.42
C ILE A 643 -5.69 -4.89 -22.57
N GLY A 644 -5.46 -5.82 -23.52
CA GLY A 644 -4.49 -5.61 -24.61
C GLY A 644 -3.08 -5.36 -24.08
N GLY A 645 -2.71 -6.13 -23.05
CA GLY A 645 -1.53 -5.89 -22.24
C GLY A 645 -0.20 -6.06 -22.98
N SER A 646 0.88 -5.84 -22.24
CA SER A 646 2.25 -5.95 -22.75
C SER A 646 2.59 -7.37 -23.23
N THR A 647 3.27 -7.51 -24.37
CA THR A 647 3.80 -8.81 -24.82
C THR A 647 4.84 -9.38 -23.85
N ASN A 648 5.56 -8.52 -23.11
CA ASN A 648 6.49 -8.94 -22.05
C ASN A 648 5.78 -9.77 -20.96
N ALA A 649 4.48 -9.55 -20.74
CA ALA A 649 3.74 -10.32 -19.75
C ALA A 649 3.65 -11.80 -20.10
N VAL A 650 3.73 -12.17 -21.39
CA VAL A 650 3.80 -13.57 -21.82
C VAL A 650 5.07 -14.21 -21.27
N VAL A 651 6.24 -13.59 -21.51
CA VAL A 651 7.53 -14.06 -20.99
C VAL A 651 7.53 -14.12 -19.46
N HIS A 652 6.93 -13.14 -18.80
CA HIS A 652 6.82 -13.13 -17.34
C HIS A 652 5.92 -14.24 -16.80
N LEU A 653 4.75 -14.48 -17.39
CA LEU A 653 3.84 -15.54 -16.98
C LEU A 653 4.47 -16.93 -17.16
N MET A 654 5.18 -17.16 -18.27
CA MET A 654 5.92 -18.42 -18.46
C MET A 654 6.97 -18.63 -17.39
N ALA A 655 7.76 -17.59 -17.05
CA ALA A 655 8.74 -17.67 -15.98
C ALA A 655 8.09 -17.94 -14.61
N ILE A 656 7.02 -17.22 -14.27
CA ILE A 656 6.30 -17.40 -13.00
C ILE A 656 5.71 -18.81 -12.90
N ALA A 657 5.08 -19.32 -13.96
CA ALA A 657 4.55 -20.68 -14.00
C ALA A 657 5.66 -21.72 -13.82
N ASN A 658 6.82 -21.50 -14.45
CA ASN A 658 7.96 -22.42 -14.36
C ASN A 658 8.69 -22.40 -13.02
N ARG A 659 8.45 -21.42 -12.15
CA ARG A 659 8.88 -21.46 -10.73
C ARG A 659 7.98 -22.32 -9.86
N HIS A 660 6.78 -22.63 -10.30
CA HIS A 660 5.81 -23.37 -9.52
C HIS A 660 5.95 -24.88 -9.78
N PRO A 661 6.25 -25.72 -8.75
CA PRO A 661 6.49 -27.15 -8.96
C PRO A 661 5.36 -27.90 -9.68
N ALA A 662 4.11 -27.58 -9.36
CA ALA A 662 2.96 -28.24 -9.98
C ALA A 662 2.54 -27.66 -11.35
N LEU A 663 2.98 -26.44 -11.71
CA LEU A 663 2.52 -25.76 -12.95
C LEU A 663 3.63 -25.63 -13.99
N ALA A 664 4.88 -25.97 -13.63
CA ALA A 664 6.01 -25.88 -14.53
C ALA A 664 5.77 -26.70 -15.79
N GLY A 665 5.75 -26.03 -16.95
CA GLY A 665 5.44 -26.60 -18.26
C GLY A 665 3.97 -26.81 -18.59
N GLU A 666 3.00 -26.48 -17.71
CA GLU A 666 1.57 -26.60 -18.01
C GLU A 666 1.01 -25.40 -18.77
N ILE A 667 1.49 -24.20 -18.42
CA ILE A 667 1.12 -22.95 -19.09
C ILE A 667 2.09 -22.76 -20.26
N THR A 668 1.56 -22.71 -21.48
CA THR A 668 2.35 -22.63 -22.71
C THR A 668 1.90 -21.45 -23.58
N LEU A 669 2.67 -21.14 -24.63
CA LEU A 669 2.21 -20.19 -25.65
C LEU A 669 0.88 -20.60 -26.29
N GLN A 670 0.62 -21.91 -26.44
CA GLN A 670 -0.66 -22.38 -26.95
C GLN A 670 -1.81 -21.98 -26.03
N THR A 671 -1.62 -22.11 -24.71
CA THR A 671 -2.60 -21.67 -23.70
C THR A 671 -2.95 -20.18 -23.87
N VAL A 672 -1.96 -19.34 -24.19
CA VAL A 672 -2.17 -17.89 -24.42
C VAL A 672 -3.00 -17.63 -25.68
N ASP A 673 -2.76 -18.37 -26.76
CA ASP A 673 -3.54 -18.23 -28.00
C ASP A 673 -4.98 -18.75 -27.83
N ASP A 674 -5.17 -19.89 -27.18
CA ASP A 674 -6.50 -20.52 -26.97
C ASP A 674 -7.42 -19.65 -26.12
N VAL A 675 -6.88 -18.98 -25.10
CA VAL A 675 -7.61 -17.97 -24.31
C VAL A 675 -7.82 -16.71 -25.13
N GLY A 676 -6.81 -16.26 -25.89
CA GLY A 676 -6.91 -15.10 -26.77
C GLY A 676 -8.03 -15.20 -27.78
N ARG A 677 -8.23 -16.35 -28.42
CA ARG A 677 -9.30 -16.60 -29.39
C ARG A 677 -10.71 -16.39 -28.85
N ARG A 678 -10.90 -16.47 -27.54
CA ARG A 678 -12.21 -16.35 -26.88
C ARG A 678 -12.38 -15.05 -26.09
N THR A 679 -11.34 -14.22 -26.02
CA THR A 679 -11.32 -13.06 -25.13
C THR A 679 -11.24 -11.75 -25.90
N PRO A 680 -12.28 -10.89 -25.83
CA PRO A 680 -12.28 -9.58 -26.47
C PRO A 680 -11.39 -8.57 -25.73
N LEU A 681 -10.89 -7.55 -26.44
CA LEU A 681 -10.28 -6.36 -25.84
C LEU A 681 -11.37 -5.40 -25.34
N LEU A 682 -11.37 -5.10 -24.05
CA LEU A 682 -12.41 -4.33 -23.38
C LEU A 682 -11.94 -3.00 -22.79
N VAL A 683 -10.63 -2.84 -22.56
CA VAL A 683 -10.11 -1.65 -21.87
C VAL A 683 -9.51 -0.68 -22.88
N ASP A 684 -10.09 0.53 -22.94
CA ASP A 684 -9.69 1.61 -23.84
C ASP A 684 -8.51 2.40 -23.25
N LEU A 685 -7.30 1.85 -23.46
CA LEU A 685 -6.06 2.45 -23.00
C LEU A 685 -4.98 2.37 -24.07
N LYS A 686 -4.13 3.40 -24.08
CA LYS A 686 -2.90 3.38 -24.85
C LYS A 686 -2.05 2.15 -24.50
N PRO A 687 -1.43 1.49 -25.50
CA PRO A 687 -1.33 1.91 -26.90
C PRO A 687 -2.40 1.33 -27.85
N SER A 688 -3.35 0.53 -27.36
CA SER A 688 -4.40 -0.06 -28.22
C SER A 688 -5.64 0.82 -28.35
N GLY A 689 -5.83 1.76 -27.42
CA GLY A 689 -6.86 2.79 -27.41
C GLY A 689 -6.28 4.14 -26.98
N ASP A 690 -7.11 5.02 -26.42
CA ASP A 690 -6.76 6.44 -26.22
C ASP A 690 -6.55 6.84 -24.75
N GLY A 691 -7.11 6.10 -23.81
CA GLY A 691 -7.07 6.42 -22.38
C GLY A 691 -5.73 6.15 -21.66
N TYR A 692 -5.68 6.56 -20.40
CA TYR A 692 -4.60 6.33 -19.44
C TYR A 692 -5.09 5.59 -18.19
N MET A 693 -4.18 5.03 -17.40
CA MET A 693 -4.53 4.24 -16.21
C MET A 693 -5.40 4.99 -15.19
N THR A 694 -5.32 6.32 -15.15
CA THR A 694 -6.23 7.17 -14.36
C THR A 694 -7.68 7.04 -14.82
N ASP A 695 -7.93 6.96 -16.13
CA ASP A 695 -9.27 6.79 -16.70
C ASP A 695 -9.80 5.40 -16.38
N PHE A 696 -8.94 4.37 -16.46
CA PHE A 696 -9.30 3.01 -16.07
C PHE A 696 -9.61 2.92 -14.57
N HIS A 697 -8.81 3.55 -13.71
CA HIS A 697 -9.10 3.63 -12.28
C HIS A 697 -10.46 4.30 -12.00
N ASN A 698 -10.70 5.43 -12.64
CA ASN A 698 -11.94 6.20 -12.49
C ASN A 698 -13.16 5.44 -13.04
N SER A 699 -12.96 4.52 -13.97
CA SER A 699 -13.97 3.60 -14.50
C SER A 699 -14.20 2.36 -13.61
N GLY A 700 -13.68 2.37 -12.38
CA GLY A 700 -13.81 1.26 -11.43
C GLY A 700 -12.68 0.23 -11.49
N GLY A 701 -11.71 0.38 -12.40
CA GLY A 701 -10.48 -0.40 -12.47
C GLY A 701 -10.67 -1.89 -12.68
N VAL A 702 -9.70 -2.67 -12.19
CA VAL A 702 -9.71 -4.15 -12.28
C VAL A 702 -11.00 -4.78 -11.73
N PRO A 703 -11.57 -4.34 -10.59
CA PRO A 703 -12.85 -4.90 -10.13
C PRO A 703 -13.97 -4.78 -11.16
N ALA A 704 -14.12 -3.62 -11.80
CA ALA A 704 -15.13 -3.42 -12.83
C ALA A 704 -14.90 -4.33 -14.04
N LEU A 705 -13.64 -4.45 -14.49
CA LEU A 705 -13.26 -5.36 -15.58
C LEU A 705 -13.58 -6.82 -15.24
N LEU A 706 -13.22 -7.29 -14.05
CA LEU A 706 -13.45 -8.68 -13.63
C LEU A 706 -14.95 -9.01 -13.53
N HIS A 707 -15.79 -8.04 -13.17
CA HIS A 707 -17.24 -8.21 -13.20
C HIS A 707 -17.79 -8.35 -14.62
N VAL A 708 -17.23 -7.62 -15.60
CA VAL A 708 -17.59 -7.82 -17.02
C VAL A 708 -17.09 -9.17 -17.52
N LEU A 709 -15.87 -9.56 -17.12
CA LEU A 709 -15.25 -10.82 -17.53
C LEU A 709 -15.76 -12.05 -16.80
N ARG A 710 -16.63 -11.93 -15.79
CA ARG A 710 -17.15 -13.05 -14.98
C ARG A 710 -17.48 -14.31 -15.78
N PRO A 711 -18.17 -14.25 -16.94
CA PRO A 711 -18.50 -15.44 -17.74
C PRO A 711 -17.30 -16.20 -18.31
N LEU A 712 -16.12 -15.58 -18.36
CA LEU A 712 -14.87 -16.15 -18.87
C LEU A 712 -13.88 -16.53 -17.76
N LEU A 713 -14.19 -16.22 -16.50
CA LEU A 713 -13.29 -16.42 -15.36
C LEU A 713 -13.61 -17.70 -14.60
N HIS A 714 -12.57 -18.36 -14.11
CA HIS A 714 -12.63 -19.41 -13.11
C HIS A 714 -12.82 -18.78 -11.72
N LEU A 715 -14.06 -18.75 -11.24
CA LEU A 715 -14.42 -18.03 -10.01
C LEU A 715 -13.98 -18.73 -8.71
N ASP A 716 -13.79 -20.05 -8.74
CA ASP A 716 -13.35 -20.83 -7.58
C ASP A 716 -11.84 -20.70 -7.29
N ALA A 717 -11.09 -19.98 -8.16
CA ALA A 717 -9.67 -19.75 -7.96
C ALA A 717 -9.41 -19.00 -6.64
N MET A 718 -8.54 -19.56 -5.79
CA MET A 718 -8.17 -18.97 -4.49
C MET A 718 -7.41 -17.65 -4.66
N THR A 719 -7.55 -16.75 -3.69
CA THR A 719 -6.74 -15.52 -3.61
C THR A 719 -5.95 -15.48 -2.29
N VAL A 720 -4.93 -14.63 -2.21
CA VAL A 720 -4.15 -14.37 -0.97
C VAL A 720 -5.01 -13.82 0.18
N THR A 721 -6.26 -13.45 -0.06
CA THR A 721 -7.18 -13.04 1.00
C THR A 721 -7.81 -14.24 1.73
N GLY A 722 -7.62 -15.46 1.22
CA GLY A 722 -8.29 -16.67 1.71
C GLY A 722 -9.71 -16.85 1.16
N GLN A 723 -10.16 -15.96 0.28
CA GLN A 723 -11.43 -16.05 -0.45
C GLN A 723 -11.17 -16.50 -1.88
N THR A 724 -12.14 -17.19 -2.47
CA THR A 724 -12.18 -17.41 -3.92
C THR A 724 -12.36 -16.09 -4.67
N LEU A 725 -11.99 -16.06 -5.96
CA LEU A 725 -12.17 -14.89 -6.82
C LEU A 725 -13.65 -14.49 -6.92
N GLY A 726 -14.56 -15.46 -6.99
CA GLY A 726 -16.00 -15.26 -7.00
C GLY A 726 -16.49 -14.52 -5.76
N GLU A 727 -16.14 -15.02 -4.57
CA GLU A 727 -16.48 -14.40 -3.28
C GLU A 727 -15.89 -12.99 -3.14
N ALA A 728 -14.63 -12.81 -3.57
CA ALA A 728 -13.98 -11.50 -3.53
C ALA A 728 -14.67 -10.48 -4.46
N LEU A 729 -15.22 -10.92 -5.60
CA LEU A 729 -16.00 -10.09 -6.50
C LEU A 729 -17.40 -9.79 -5.93
N ASP A 730 -18.06 -10.76 -5.30
CA ASP A 730 -19.38 -10.57 -4.67
C ASP A 730 -19.32 -9.55 -3.52
N ALA A 731 -18.19 -9.47 -2.81
CA ALA A 731 -17.93 -8.45 -1.79
C ALA A 731 -17.79 -7.02 -2.35
N ILE A 732 -17.70 -6.84 -3.66
CA ILE A 732 -17.63 -5.54 -4.34
C ILE A 732 -18.89 -5.37 -5.21
N PRO A 733 -19.96 -4.73 -4.70
CA PRO A 733 -21.22 -4.61 -5.42
C PRO A 733 -21.06 -3.98 -6.81
N ALA A 734 -21.61 -4.65 -7.82
CA ALA A 734 -21.48 -4.19 -9.20
C ALA A 734 -22.13 -2.82 -9.47
N SER A 735 -23.11 -2.44 -8.65
CA SER A 735 -23.75 -1.13 -8.68
C SER A 735 -22.76 0.04 -8.51
N GLN A 736 -21.58 -0.19 -7.91
CA GLN A 736 -20.55 0.84 -7.77
C GLN A 736 -20.01 1.37 -9.10
N PHE A 737 -20.14 0.60 -10.18
CA PHE A 737 -19.56 0.94 -11.48
C PHE A 737 -20.56 0.77 -12.64
N GLN A 738 -21.85 0.54 -12.38
CA GLN A 738 -22.89 0.46 -13.42
C GLN A 738 -23.01 1.75 -14.26
N TRP A 739 -22.76 2.91 -13.66
CA TRP A 739 -22.84 4.21 -14.32
C TRP A 739 -21.91 4.33 -15.53
N GLN A 740 -20.79 3.59 -15.58
CA GLN A 740 -19.86 3.63 -16.71
C GLN A 740 -20.47 3.02 -17.98
N PHE A 741 -21.44 2.11 -17.82
CA PHE A 741 -22.13 1.42 -18.90
C PHE A 741 -23.46 2.12 -19.28
N ALA A 742 -23.82 3.22 -18.62
CA ALA A 742 -25.00 4.01 -18.96
C ALA A 742 -24.81 4.71 -20.31
N ASN A 743 -25.90 4.90 -21.06
CA ASN A 743 -25.93 5.51 -22.40
C ASN A 743 -25.16 4.74 -23.50
N GLY A 744 -25.25 3.41 -23.53
CA GLY A 744 -24.78 2.63 -24.68
C GLY A 744 -23.26 2.51 -24.83
N GLY A 745 -22.51 2.56 -23.72
CA GLY A 745 -21.06 2.23 -23.70
C GLY A 745 -20.09 3.41 -23.84
N GLY A 746 -20.57 4.65 -23.90
CA GLY A 746 -19.73 5.82 -24.22
C GLY A 746 -19.15 6.63 -23.04
N GLY A 747 -19.37 6.23 -21.78
CA GLY A 747 -18.99 7.04 -20.61
C GLY A 747 -17.65 6.70 -19.93
N GLY A 748 -17.12 5.49 -20.14
CA GLY A 748 -15.99 4.96 -19.36
C GLY A 748 -14.99 4.15 -20.16
N CYS A 749 -13.85 3.84 -19.54
CA CYS A 749 -12.71 3.16 -20.15
C CYS A 749 -12.91 1.64 -20.28
N VAL A 750 -13.86 1.04 -19.57
CA VAL A 750 -14.17 -0.41 -19.66
C VAL A 750 -15.41 -0.61 -20.52
N ARG A 751 -15.27 -1.38 -21.60
CA ARG A 751 -16.34 -1.73 -22.53
C ARG A 751 -17.11 -2.98 -22.08
N ALA A 752 -18.34 -3.10 -22.56
CA ALA A 752 -19.15 -4.29 -22.36
C ALA A 752 -18.70 -5.43 -23.29
N LEU A 753 -18.96 -6.69 -22.92
CA LEU A 753 -18.63 -7.86 -23.75
C LEU A 753 -19.27 -7.82 -25.15
N ALA A 754 -20.46 -7.21 -25.28
CA ALA A 754 -21.19 -7.10 -26.54
C ALA A 754 -20.67 -6.00 -27.48
N ASP A 755 -19.85 -5.08 -26.97
CA ASP A 755 -19.31 -3.94 -27.73
C ASP A 755 -17.80 -3.74 -27.42
N PRO A 756 -16.96 -4.71 -27.79
CA PRO A 756 -15.52 -4.66 -27.50
C PRO A 756 -14.75 -3.76 -28.48
N LEU A 757 -13.56 -3.30 -28.08
CA LEU A 757 -12.65 -2.55 -28.96
C LEU A 757 -12.04 -3.43 -30.06
N TYR A 758 -11.79 -4.69 -29.71
CA TYR A 758 -11.26 -5.70 -30.62
C TYR A 758 -11.90 -7.05 -30.28
N PRO A 759 -12.46 -7.79 -31.25
CA PRO A 759 -13.37 -8.90 -30.97
C PRO A 759 -12.71 -10.08 -30.25
N ALA A 760 -11.47 -10.42 -30.58
CA ALA A 760 -10.70 -11.46 -29.90
C ALA A 760 -9.22 -11.40 -30.28
N SER A 761 -8.34 -12.05 -29.52
CA SER A 761 -6.91 -12.20 -29.84
C SER A 761 -6.15 -10.87 -29.96
N SER A 762 -6.19 -10.06 -28.89
CA SER A 762 -5.39 -8.83 -28.83
C SER A 762 -3.89 -9.12 -28.93
N LEU A 763 -3.45 -10.22 -28.30
CA LEU A 763 -2.14 -10.84 -28.49
C LEU A 763 -2.33 -12.17 -29.23
N VAL A 764 -1.52 -12.40 -30.27
CA VAL A 764 -1.51 -13.64 -31.07
C VAL A 764 -0.16 -14.34 -30.94
N VAL A 765 -0.19 -15.66 -31.00
CA VAL A 765 1.02 -16.50 -31.09
C VAL A 765 1.18 -16.99 -32.52
N LEU A 766 2.31 -16.69 -33.14
CA LEU A 766 2.64 -17.10 -34.51
C LEU A 766 3.62 -18.27 -34.49
N ARG A 767 3.50 -19.17 -35.47
CA ARG A 767 4.41 -20.30 -35.70
C ARG A 767 4.73 -20.46 -37.18
N GLY A 768 5.81 -21.17 -37.46
CA GLY A 768 6.23 -21.54 -38.81
C GLY A 768 7.74 -21.77 -38.86
N ASN A 769 8.32 -21.89 -40.05
CA ASN A 769 9.73 -22.25 -40.20
C ASN A 769 10.68 -21.21 -39.55
N LEU A 770 10.28 -19.94 -39.43
CA LEU A 770 11.07 -18.90 -38.76
C LEU A 770 10.97 -18.93 -37.23
N ALA A 771 9.84 -19.41 -36.69
CA ALA A 771 9.59 -19.46 -35.25
C ALA A 771 8.90 -20.79 -34.86
N PRO A 772 9.63 -21.92 -34.92
CA PRO A 772 9.04 -23.22 -34.63
C PRO A 772 8.55 -23.32 -33.17
N ASN A 773 9.27 -22.71 -32.22
CA ASN A 773 8.87 -22.68 -30.81
C ASN A 773 7.83 -21.59 -30.52
N GLY A 774 7.71 -20.62 -31.42
CA GLY A 774 6.68 -19.59 -31.43
C GLY A 774 7.24 -18.18 -31.39
N ALA A 775 6.38 -17.22 -31.72
CA ALA A 775 6.60 -15.80 -31.60
C ALA A 775 5.29 -15.13 -31.16
N VAL A 776 5.35 -13.90 -30.65
CA VAL A 776 4.15 -13.14 -30.24
C VAL A 776 4.02 -11.83 -31.00
N MET A 777 2.78 -11.46 -31.32
CA MET A 777 2.44 -10.17 -31.89
C MET A 777 1.26 -9.57 -31.11
N LYS A 778 1.28 -8.25 -30.91
CA LYS A 778 0.12 -7.52 -30.38
C LYS A 778 -0.75 -6.99 -31.52
N ALA A 779 -1.64 -7.83 -32.02
CA ALA A 779 -2.47 -7.53 -33.18
C ALA A 779 -3.39 -6.32 -32.96
N SER A 780 -3.88 -6.11 -31.74
CA SER A 780 -4.77 -4.99 -31.42
C SER A 780 -4.13 -3.61 -31.56
N ALA A 781 -2.79 -3.52 -31.56
CA ALA A 781 -2.07 -2.25 -31.66
C ALA A 781 -1.52 -2.00 -33.07
N SER A 782 -1.84 -2.85 -34.05
CA SER A 782 -1.51 -2.61 -35.46
C SER A 782 -2.18 -1.32 -35.94
N LYS A 783 -1.40 -0.42 -36.53
CA LYS A 783 -1.91 0.87 -37.05
C LYS A 783 -2.42 0.71 -38.49
N ASP A 784 -1.80 -0.20 -39.26
CA ASP A 784 -2.30 -0.64 -40.57
C ASP A 784 -2.69 -2.13 -40.52
N ARG A 785 -4.01 -2.39 -40.51
CA ARG A 785 -4.56 -3.76 -40.42
C ARG A 785 -4.17 -4.65 -41.60
N ARG A 786 -3.82 -4.08 -42.77
CA ARG A 786 -3.32 -4.86 -43.91
C ARG A 786 -2.05 -5.62 -43.53
N LEU A 787 -1.20 -5.04 -42.68
CA LEU A 787 0.06 -5.65 -42.26
C LEU A 787 -0.12 -6.90 -41.37
N LEU A 788 -1.31 -7.14 -40.82
CA LEU A 788 -1.63 -8.37 -40.10
C LEU A 788 -1.65 -9.60 -41.03
N ARG A 789 -1.76 -9.38 -42.34
CA ARG A 789 -1.57 -10.38 -43.39
C ARG A 789 -0.69 -9.80 -44.48
N HIS A 790 0.61 -10.00 -44.35
CA HIS A 790 1.62 -9.33 -45.18
C HIS A 790 2.62 -10.31 -45.79
N ARG A 791 3.10 -9.96 -46.98
CA ARG A 791 4.17 -10.66 -47.70
C ARG A 791 5.10 -9.61 -48.29
N GLY A 792 6.39 -9.65 -47.94
CA GLY A 792 7.34 -8.65 -48.42
C GLY A 792 8.81 -9.07 -48.26
N PRO A 793 9.73 -8.41 -48.98
CA PRO A 793 11.16 -8.68 -48.88
C PRO A 793 11.74 -8.19 -47.55
N ALA A 794 12.63 -8.98 -46.95
CA ALA A 794 13.30 -8.65 -45.70
C ALA A 794 14.39 -7.58 -45.89
N VAL A 795 14.49 -6.68 -44.92
CA VAL A 795 15.64 -5.80 -44.68
C VAL A 795 16.18 -6.15 -43.31
N VAL A 796 17.33 -6.80 -43.27
CA VAL A 796 17.91 -7.47 -42.11
C VAL A 796 19.00 -6.59 -41.49
N PHE A 797 18.86 -6.37 -40.19
CA PHE A 797 19.87 -5.72 -39.35
C PHE A 797 20.49 -6.74 -38.41
N ALA A 798 21.82 -6.86 -38.47
CA ALA A 798 22.62 -7.80 -37.68
C ALA A 798 22.95 -7.22 -36.29
N GLY A 799 21.92 -6.97 -35.48
CA GLY A 799 22.04 -6.41 -34.14
C GLY A 799 21.82 -4.89 -34.06
N VAL A 800 21.84 -4.37 -32.83
CA VAL A 800 21.50 -2.95 -32.56
C VAL A 800 22.51 -1.96 -33.14
N ALA A 801 23.79 -2.36 -33.25
CA ALA A 801 24.83 -1.51 -33.82
C ALA A 801 24.66 -1.34 -35.34
N ASP A 802 24.37 -2.43 -36.05
CA ASP A 802 24.10 -2.41 -37.49
C ASP A 802 22.81 -1.63 -37.80
N LEU A 803 21.76 -1.82 -36.99
CA LEU A 803 20.54 -1.03 -37.08
C LEU A 803 20.82 0.48 -36.97
N ALA A 804 21.58 0.89 -35.96
CA ALA A 804 21.88 2.30 -35.73
C ALA A 804 22.68 2.92 -36.90
N ALA A 805 23.57 2.14 -37.53
CA ALA A 805 24.37 2.58 -38.66
C ALA A 805 23.56 2.70 -39.96
N ARG A 806 22.65 1.74 -40.24
CA ARG A 806 21.99 1.60 -41.55
C ARG A 806 20.58 2.15 -41.65
N VAL A 807 19.79 2.21 -40.57
CA VAL A 807 18.32 2.45 -40.66
C VAL A 807 17.95 3.77 -41.35
N ASP A 808 18.78 4.80 -41.19
CA ASP A 808 18.56 6.12 -41.76
C ASP A 808 19.51 6.43 -42.95
N ASP A 809 20.22 5.43 -43.44
CA ASP A 809 21.06 5.57 -44.63
C ASP A 809 20.19 5.92 -45.86
N PRO A 810 20.49 7.02 -46.58
CA PRO A 810 19.76 7.40 -47.79
C PRO A 810 19.77 6.29 -48.85
N ASP A 811 20.82 5.48 -48.91
CA ASP A 811 21.03 4.44 -49.91
C ASP A 811 20.46 3.07 -49.49
N LEU A 812 19.94 2.94 -48.26
CA LEU A 812 19.28 1.70 -47.82
C LEU A 812 18.10 1.35 -48.74
N GLU A 813 18.14 0.21 -49.43
CA GLU A 813 17.02 -0.26 -50.25
C GLU A 813 15.85 -0.71 -49.36
N VAL A 814 14.87 0.17 -49.17
CA VAL A 814 13.70 -0.09 -48.32
C VAL A 814 12.46 0.65 -48.82
N SER A 815 11.33 -0.07 -48.85
CA SER A 815 10.01 0.48 -49.20
C SER A 815 9.02 0.28 -48.05
N ALA A 816 7.81 0.84 -48.17
CA ALA A 816 6.76 0.67 -47.17
C ALA A 816 6.26 -0.79 -47.05
N ASP A 817 6.44 -1.61 -48.10
CA ASP A 817 6.06 -3.02 -48.11
C ASP A 817 7.21 -3.96 -47.70
N SER A 818 8.42 -3.44 -47.47
CA SER A 818 9.53 -4.20 -46.90
C SER A 818 9.24 -4.66 -45.47
N VAL A 819 9.85 -5.78 -45.07
CA VAL A 819 9.78 -6.32 -43.71
C VAL A 819 11.09 -6.02 -42.99
N LEU A 820 11.04 -5.19 -41.94
CA LEU A 820 12.25 -4.88 -41.16
C LEU A 820 12.52 -6.03 -40.18
N VAL A 821 13.72 -6.58 -40.22
CA VAL A 821 14.13 -7.73 -39.40
C VAL A 821 15.34 -7.35 -38.56
N LEU A 822 15.24 -7.51 -37.24
CA LEU A 822 16.36 -7.27 -36.32
C LEU A 822 16.73 -8.58 -35.63
N GLN A 823 17.94 -9.06 -35.92
CA GLN A 823 18.48 -10.31 -35.37
C GLN A 823 19.39 -10.07 -34.17
N GLY A 824 19.53 -11.09 -33.33
CA GLY A 824 20.61 -11.14 -32.34
C GLY A 824 20.34 -10.29 -31.11
N ILE A 825 19.07 -10.00 -30.82
CA ILE A 825 18.63 -9.25 -29.64
C ILE A 825 17.71 -10.08 -28.74
N GLY A 826 17.80 -11.42 -28.82
CA GLY A 826 17.12 -12.35 -27.93
C GLY A 826 17.75 -12.47 -26.53
N PRO A 827 17.37 -13.47 -25.72
CA PRO A 827 17.95 -13.71 -24.41
C PRO A 827 19.48 -13.75 -24.42
N LEU A 828 20.10 -14.54 -25.29
CA LEU A 828 21.55 -14.66 -25.46
C LEU A 828 22.16 -13.61 -26.40
N GLY A 829 21.36 -12.65 -26.87
CA GLY A 829 21.69 -11.68 -27.91
C GLY A 829 23.15 -11.23 -28.01
N ARG A 830 23.64 -11.09 -29.25
CA ARG A 830 25.06 -10.94 -29.62
C ARG A 830 25.75 -9.79 -28.89
N ASP A 831 25.18 -8.59 -29.03
CA ASP A 831 25.78 -7.33 -28.56
C ASP A 831 25.06 -6.75 -27.33
N SER A 832 23.86 -7.26 -27.02
CA SER A 832 23.07 -6.87 -25.86
C SER A 832 22.26 -8.06 -25.35
N PRO A 833 22.86 -8.91 -24.49
CA PRO A 833 22.12 -10.00 -23.86
C PRO A 833 21.05 -9.44 -22.94
N GLY A 834 20.08 -10.28 -22.56
CA GLY A 834 18.95 -9.84 -21.74
C GLY A 834 17.69 -9.54 -22.52
N MET A 835 17.66 -9.78 -23.83
CA MET A 835 16.48 -9.57 -24.66
C MET A 835 15.96 -8.11 -24.59
N PRO A 836 16.70 -7.09 -25.06
CA PRO A 836 16.32 -5.69 -24.93
C PRO A 836 15.00 -5.33 -25.64
N GLU A 837 14.40 -4.20 -25.26
CA GLU A 837 13.17 -3.66 -25.87
C GLU A 837 13.40 -2.95 -27.22
N ALA A 838 14.33 -3.48 -28.03
CA ALA A 838 14.74 -2.92 -29.31
C ALA A 838 13.95 -3.48 -30.52
N GLY A 839 12.99 -4.37 -30.30
CA GLY A 839 12.14 -4.95 -31.34
C GLY A 839 11.16 -3.96 -31.98
N LEU A 840 10.94 -2.79 -31.37
CA LEU A 840 10.33 -1.64 -32.04
C LEU A 840 11.37 -0.98 -32.95
N ILE A 841 11.65 -1.63 -34.09
CA ILE A 841 12.57 -1.10 -35.09
C ILE A 841 12.00 0.25 -35.58
N PRO A 842 12.78 1.35 -35.54
CA PRO A 842 12.32 2.64 -36.04
C PRO A 842 12.01 2.58 -37.53
N ILE A 843 10.98 3.30 -37.96
CA ILE A 843 10.72 3.49 -39.40
C ILE A 843 11.84 4.39 -39.95
N PRO A 844 12.49 4.02 -41.07
CA PRO A 844 13.50 4.84 -41.73
C PRO A 844 13.03 6.28 -41.93
N ARG A 845 13.85 7.28 -41.55
CA ARG A 845 13.45 8.70 -41.61
C ARG A 845 12.92 9.12 -42.98
N LYS A 846 13.52 8.62 -44.06
CA LYS A 846 13.09 8.90 -45.44
C LYS A 846 11.67 8.39 -45.77
N LEU A 847 11.21 7.33 -45.11
CA LEU A 847 9.85 6.81 -45.25
C LEU A 847 8.89 7.53 -44.30
N ALA A 848 9.32 7.79 -43.07
CA ALA A 848 8.53 8.53 -42.08
C ALA A 848 8.19 9.95 -42.58
N ALA A 849 9.14 10.65 -43.19
CA ALA A 849 8.94 11.97 -43.82
C ALA A 849 7.96 11.94 -45.01
N ARG A 850 7.75 10.77 -45.63
CA ARG A 850 6.76 10.54 -46.69
C ARG A 850 5.40 10.08 -46.14
N GLY A 851 5.21 10.08 -44.81
CA GLY A 851 3.95 9.73 -44.16
C GLY A 851 3.78 8.25 -43.82
N VAL A 852 4.82 7.41 -43.95
CA VAL A 852 4.75 6.01 -43.52
C VAL A 852 4.74 5.93 -41.98
N THR A 853 3.63 5.46 -41.40
CA THR A 853 3.44 5.38 -39.94
C THR A 853 3.53 3.98 -39.35
N ASP A 854 3.47 2.93 -40.19
CA ASP A 854 3.56 1.54 -39.76
C ASP A 854 4.24 0.67 -40.84
N MET A 855 4.96 -0.37 -40.40
CA MET A 855 5.60 -1.39 -41.23
C MET A 855 5.64 -2.71 -40.47
N LEU A 856 5.68 -3.86 -41.17
CA LEU A 856 5.90 -5.14 -40.51
C LEU A 856 7.35 -5.20 -40.00
N ARG A 857 7.50 -5.43 -38.68
CA ARG A 857 8.80 -5.52 -38.01
C ARG A 857 8.90 -6.83 -37.23
N ILE A 858 10.05 -7.49 -37.28
CA ILE A 858 10.25 -8.82 -36.69
C ILE A 858 11.57 -8.84 -35.93
N SER A 859 11.56 -9.37 -34.71
CA SER A 859 12.78 -9.59 -33.93
C SER A 859 12.66 -10.76 -32.96
N ASP A 860 13.82 -11.30 -32.56
CA ASP A 860 13.97 -12.23 -31.43
C ASP A 860 13.96 -11.51 -30.06
N GLY A 861 13.91 -10.18 -30.06
CA GLY A 861 13.87 -9.35 -28.86
C GLY A 861 12.48 -9.03 -28.35
N ARG A 862 12.40 -7.99 -27.51
CA ARG A 862 11.15 -7.49 -26.93
C ARG A 862 10.82 -6.11 -27.46
N MET A 863 9.63 -5.63 -27.12
CA MET A 863 9.29 -4.21 -27.20
C MET A 863 8.69 -3.78 -25.87
N SER A 864 8.68 -2.48 -25.61
CA SER A 864 7.89 -1.95 -24.49
C SER A 864 6.42 -2.23 -24.71
N GLY A 865 5.70 -2.65 -23.66
CA GLY A 865 4.24 -2.84 -23.72
C GLY A 865 3.44 -1.61 -24.18
N THR A 866 4.09 -0.45 -24.20
CA THR A 866 3.57 0.87 -24.55
C THR A 866 3.74 1.22 -26.04
N ALA A 867 4.39 0.33 -26.82
CA ALA A 867 4.54 0.48 -28.25
C ALA A 867 3.27 0.05 -29.01
N GLY A 868 2.99 0.75 -30.11
CA GLY A 868 2.00 0.35 -31.11
C GLY A 868 2.64 0.16 -32.48
N GLY A 869 1.91 -0.48 -33.38
CA GLY A 869 2.32 -0.89 -34.72
C GLY A 869 2.28 -2.40 -34.93
N THR A 870 2.50 -2.83 -36.16
CA THR A 870 2.51 -4.25 -36.54
C THR A 870 3.89 -4.87 -36.32
N ILE A 871 4.06 -5.61 -35.22
CA ILE A 871 5.37 -6.08 -34.74
C ILE A 871 5.29 -7.52 -34.23
N VAL A 872 6.19 -8.37 -34.72
CA VAL A 872 6.44 -9.73 -34.24
C VAL A 872 7.67 -9.74 -33.35
N LEU A 873 7.57 -10.38 -32.20
CA LEU A 873 8.57 -10.38 -31.15
C LEU A 873 8.80 -11.79 -30.60
N HIS A 874 9.87 -11.94 -29.84
CA HIS A 874 10.17 -13.16 -29.09
C HIS A 874 10.27 -14.38 -30.01
N VAL A 875 10.74 -14.16 -31.25
CA VAL A 875 11.00 -15.25 -32.19
C VAL A 875 11.92 -16.26 -31.53
N SER A 876 11.42 -17.49 -31.41
CA SER A 876 12.15 -18.59 -30.79
C SER A 876 12.23 -19.80 -31.73
N PRO A 877 13.42 -20.43 -31.87
CA PRO A 877 14.69 -20.07 -31.24
C PRO A 877 15.26 -18.72 -31.70
N GLU A 878 15.89 -17.98 -30.79
CA GLU A 878 16.50 -16.67 -31.09
C GLU A 878 17.61 -16.76 -32.16
N ALA A 879 17.94 -15.67 -32.84
CA ALA A 879 18.97 -15.70 -33.89
C ALA A 879 20.35 -16.08 -33.32
N ALA A 880 20.65 -15.80 -32.04
CA ALA A 880 21.93 -16.16 -31.44
C ALA A 880 22.16 -17.69 -31.39
N ASP A 881 21.09 -18.50 -31.38
CA ASP A 881 21.20 -19.95 -31.47
C ASP A 881 21.70 -20.36 -32.88
N PRO A 882 22.82 -21.09 -33.01
CA PRO A 882 23.36 -21.54 -34.30
C PRO A 882 22.39 -22.37 -35.15
N GLN A 883 21.36 -22.96 -34.53
CA GLN A 883 20.34 -23.77 -35.19
C GLN A 883 19.11 -22.97 -35.63
N SER A 884 19.01 -21.70 -35.26
CA SER A 884 17.83 -20.88 -35.55
C SER A 884 17.69 -20.54 -37.03
N ALA A 885 16.51 -20.82 -37.58
CA ALA A 885 16.10 -20.36 -38.90
C ALA A 885 15.89 -18.84 -38.96
N PHE A 886 15.66 -18.16 -37.83
CA PHE A 886 15.59 -16.70 -37.82
C PHE A 886 16.97 -16.06 -38.08
N GLY A 887 18.04 -16.71 -37.60
CA GLY A 887 19.43 -16.23 -37.75
C GLY A 887 20.06 -16.41 -39.12
N ILE A 888 19.35 -16.98 -40.10
CA ILE A 888 19.84 -17.18 -41.49
C ILE A 888 19.17 -16.26 -42.53
N LEU A 889 18.21 -15.43 -42.09
CA LEU A 889 17.57 -14.45 -42.96
C LEU A 889 18.60 -13.47 -43.53
N ARG A 890 18.44 -13.14 -44.80
CA ARG A 890 19.27 -12.19 -45.56
C ARG A 890 18.36 -11.14 -46.22
N ASP A 891 18.94 -10.00 -46.61
CA ASP A 891 18.25 -8.98 -47.38
C ASP A 891 17.62 -9.60 -48.65
N GLY A 892 16.37 -9.25 -48.92
CA GLY A 892 15.60 -9.74 -50.08
C GLY A 892 14.82 -11.03 -49.89
N ASP A 893 15.09 -11.83 -48.84
CA ASP A 893 14.30 -13.04 -48.54
C ASP A 893 12.82 -12.65 -48.30
N VAL A 894 11.86 -13.40 -48.88
CA VAL A 894 10.44 -13.07 -48.75
C VAL A 894 9.87 -13.65 -47.45
N VAL A 895 9.38 -12.77 -46.59
CA VAL A 895 8.74 -13.13 -45.32
C VAL A 895 7.23 -13.02 -45.43
N VAL A 896 6.52 -14.00 -44.88
CA VAL A 896 5.05 -14.08 -44.84
C VAL A 896 4.58 -14.13 -43.40
N VAL A 897 3.67 -13.22 -43.06
CA VAL A 897 2.95 -13.21 -41.79
C VAL A 897 1.45 -13.26 -42.06
N ASP A 898 0.76 -14.14 -41.34
CA ASP A 898 -0.70 -14.19 -41.29
C ASP A 898 -1.14 -14.38 -39.84
N ALA A 899 -1.61 -13.29 -39.23
CA ALA A 899 -2.04 -13.28 -37.84
C ALA A 899 -3.31 -14.11 -37.61
N GLU A 900 -4.17 -14.28 -38.62
CA GLU A 900 -5.38 -15.08 -38.50
C GLU A 900 -5.05 -16.58 -38.51
N GLN A 901 -4.21 -16.99 -39.46
CA GLN A 901 -3.76 -18.38 -39.64
C GLN A 901 -2.61 -18.77 -38.68
N ARG A 902 -2.11 -17.83 -37.87
CA ARG A 902 -0.96 -18.00 -36.95
C ARG A 902 0.35 -18.38 -37.66
N VAL A 903 0.58 -17.83 -38.84
CA VAL A 903 1.74 -18.15 -39.67
C VAL A 903 2.81 -17.06 -39.57
N LEU A 904 4.05 -17.51 -39.38
CA LEU A 904 5.27 -16.73 -39.58
C LEU A 904 6.30 -17.60 -40.30
N ARG A 905 6.58 -17.29 -41.56
CA ARG A 905 7.51 -18.08 -42.38
C ARG A 905 8.34 -17.24 -43.34
N VAL A 906 9.43 -17.82 -43.81
CA VAL A 906 10.20 -17.35 -44.97
C VAL A 906 9.96 -18.30 -46.15
N GLU A 907 9.83 -17.76 -47.36
CA GLU A 907 9.69 -18.52 -48.60
C GLU A 907 11.04 -19.03 -49.12
N LEU A 908 11.66 -19.90 -48.34
CA LEU A 908 12.84 -20.68 -48.73
C LEU A 908 12.48 -22.17 -48.69
N SER A 909 13.15 -22.99 -49.49
CA SER A 909 13.00 -24.45 -49.41
C SER A 909 13.68 -24.98 -48.15
N ASP A 910 13.25 -26.15 -47.67
CA ASP A 910 13.84 -26.78 -46.49
C ASP A 910 15.33 -27.12 -46.71
N GLU A 911 15.72 -27.44 -47.95
CA GLU A 911 17.12 -27.66 -48.33
C GLU A 911 17.96 -26.39 -48.19
N GLU A 912 17.44 -25.24 -48.63
CA GLU A 912 18.13 -23.96 -48.52
C GLU A 912 18.26 -23.51 -47.06
N ILE A 913 17.20 -23.69 -46.27
CA ILE A 913 17.24 -23.42 -44.82
C ILE A 913 18.29 -24.32 -44.15
N GLY A 914 18.27 -25.62 -44.43
CA GLY A 914 19.24 -26.58 -43.89
C GLY A 914 20.68 -26.24 -44.27
N ARG A 915 20.92 -25.88 -45.54
CA ARG A 915 22.23 -25.44 -46.04
C ARG A 915 22.74 -24.20 -45.30
N ARG A 916 21.93 -23.14 -45.21
CA ARG A 916 22.33 -21.90 -44.52
C ARG A 916 22.58 -22.11 -43.02
N ILE A 917 21.80 -22.99 -42.37
CA ILE A 917 22.05 -23.37 -40.96
C ILE A 917 23.38 -24.11 -40.83
N ALA A 918 23.69 -25.05 -41.71
CA ALA A 918 24.96 -25.79 -41.68
C ALA A 918 26.16 -24.86 -41.89
N GLU A 919 26.12 -23.99 -42.91
CA GLU A 919 27.14 -22.95 -43.17
C GLU A 919 27.36 -22.07 -41.93
N ARG A 920 26.25 -21.65 -41.28
CA ARG A 920 26.32 -20.81 -40.08
C ARG A 920 26.92 -21.55 -38.89
N ARG A 921 26.56 -22.81 -38.65
CA ARG A 921 27.13 -23.63 -37.57
C ARG A 921 28.63 -23.80 -37.73
N GLU A 922 29.10 -24.05 -38.95
CA GLU A 922 30.53 -24.18 -39.25
C GLU A 922 31.27 -22.88 -38.94
N ARG A 923 30.75 -21.73 -39.41
CA ARG A 923 31.34 -20.40 -39.13
C ARG A 923 31.40 -20.08 -37.65
N VAL A 924 30.33 -20.37 -36.90
CA VAL A 924 30.29 -20.16 -35.43
C VAL A 924 31.28 -21.09 -34.72
N GLY A 925 31.37 -22.35 -35.12
CA GLY A 925 32.28 -23.34 -34.55
C GLY A 925 33.76 -23.00 -34.76
N LYS A 926 34.12 -22.40 -35.90
CA LYS A 926 35.49 -21.92 -36.18
C LYS A 926 35.83 -20.59 -35.52
N GLY A 927 34.87 -19.92 -34.89
CA GLY A 927 35.05 -18.54 -34.39
C GLY A 927 35.15 -17.49 -35.49
N GLU A 928 34.83 -17.84 -36.73
CA GLU A 928 35.01 -17.05 -37.97
C GLU A 928 33.74 -16.30 -38.41
N ALA A 929 32.66 -16.34 -37.63
CA ALA A 929 31.46 -15.54 -37.95
C ALA A 929 31.76 -14.03 -37.75
N GLU A 930 32.08 -13.34 -38.84
CA GLU A 930 32.40 -11.91 -38.95
C GLU A 930 31.65 -11.01 -37.96
N GLY A 931 32.42 -10.23 -37.20
CA GLY A 931 31.95 -9.36 -36.10
C GLY A 931 32.16 -9.99 -34.72
N ALA A 932 32.40 -9.17 -33.70
CA ALA A 932 32.90 -9.53 -32.37
C ALA A 932 32.06 -10.54 -31.51
N GLY A 933 31.10 -11.24 -32.11
CA GLY A 933 30.15 -12.14 -31.42
C GLY A 933 30.26 -13.64 -31.74
N ALA A 934 31.06 -14.11 -32.70
CA ALA A 934 31.35 -15.57 -32.81
C ALA A 934 32.04 -16.09 -31.53
N GLY A 935 32.88 -15.23 -30.93
CA GLY A 935 33.46 -15.46 -29.62
C GLY A 935 32.42 -15.56 -28.51
N SER A 936 31.22 -14.98 -28.61
CA SER A 936 30.21 -14.97 -27.53
C SER A 936 29.65 -16.35 -27.20
N TRP A 937 29.27 -17.13 -28.22
CA TRP A 937 28.64 -18.45 -28.02
C TRP A 937 29.62 -19.49 -27.44
N VAL A 938 30.90 -19.44 -27.85
CA VAL A 938 31.96 -20.30 -27.33
C VAL A 938 32.52 -19.76 -26.01
N ALA A 939 32.79 -18.45 -25.91
CA ALA A 939 33.37 -17.83 -24.72
C ALA A 939 32.38 -17.71 -23.55
N ARG A 940 31.07 -17.92 -23.73
CA ARG A 940 30.12 -17.97 -22.60
C ARG A 940 30.54 -18.99 -21.54
N ASN A 941 31.21 -20.07 -21.95
CA ASN A 941 31.68 -21.12 -21.06
C ASN A 941 32.85 -20.66 -20.16
N SER A 942 33.68 -19.71 -20.63
CA SER A 942 34.83 -19.17 -19.88
C SER A 942 34.58 -17.78 -19.29
N MET A 943 33.44 -17.15 -19.57
CA MET A 943 33.11 -15.80 -19.10
C MET A 943 32.84 -15.76 -17.59
N ARG A 944 33.48 -14.82 -16.88
CA ARG A 944 33.27 -14.59 -15.44
C ARG A 944 32.06 -13.71 -15.14
N GLY A 945 31.65 -13.70 -13.87
CA GLY A 945 30.66 -12.76 -13.33
C GLY A 945 29.23 -13.07 -13.75
N TYR A 946 28.31 -12.15 -13.42
CA TYR A 946 26.88 -12.33 -13.68
C TYR A 946 26.56 -12.56 -15.17
N ARG A 947 27.27 -11.86 -16.07
CA ARG A 947 27.12 -12.07 -17.51
C ARG A 947 27.44 -13.50 -17.92
N GLY A 948 28.52 -14.08 -17.41
CA GLY A 948 28.84 -15.48 -17.67
C GLY A 948 27.76 -16.43 -17.16
N LEU A 949 27.27 -16.22 -15.93
CA LEU A 949 26.17 -17.00 -15.37
C LEU A 949 24.92 -16.92 -16.26
N TYR A 950 24.53 -15.71 -16.64
CA TYR A 950 23.36 -15.46 -17.48
C TYR A 950 23.47 -16.18 -18.82
N MET A 951 24.59 -16.00 -19.55
CA MET A 951 24.78 -16.56 -20.89
C MET A 951 24.81 -18.10 -20.92
N ARG A 952 25.17 -18.75 -19.80
CA ARG A 952 25.19 -20.21 -19.69
C ARG A 952 23.84 -20.80 -19.31
N SER A 953 23.02 -20.05 -18.58
CA SER A 953 21.89 -20.63 -17.84
C SER A 953 20.53 -20.09 -18.28
N VAL A 954 20.48 -18.99 -19.03
CA VAL A 954 19.20 -18.43 -19.48
C VAL A 954 18.53 -19.32 -20.52
N ASN A 955 17.24 -19.60 -20.34
CA ASN A 955 16.42 -20.32 -21.30
C ASN A 955 15.81 -19.37 -22.37
N GLN A 956 15.12 -19.94 -23.35
CA GLN A 956 14.52 -19.17 -24.45
C GLN A 956 13.24 -18.43 -24.01
N ALA A 957 12.79 -17.47 -24.83
CA ALA A 957 11.70 -16.56 -24.47
C ALA A 957 10.35 -17.26 -24.22
N GLU A 958 10.04 -18.33 -24.96
CA GLU A 958 8.85 -19.17 -24.79
C GLU A 958 8.84 -19.92 -23.45
N LEU A 959 10.00 -20.11 -22.83
CA LEU A 959 10.17 -20.70 -21.50
C LEU A 959 10.28 -19.64 -20.39
N GLY A 960 10.20 -18.36 -20.76
CA GLY A 960 10.17 -17.23 -19.85
C GLY A 960 11.50 -16.49 -19.66
N ALA A 961 12.55 -16.84 -20.43
CA ALA A 961 13.89 -16.27 -20.30
C ALA A 961 14.42 -16.26 -18.85
N ASP A 962 14.15 -17.34 -18.13
CA ASP A 962 14.59 -17.59 -16.75
C ASP A 962 15.90 -18.39 -16.71
N PHE A 963 16.52 -18.51 -15.55
CA PHE A 963 17.64 -19.44 -15.39
C PHE A 963 17.12 -20.87 -15.22
N ASP A 964 17.65 -21.79 -16.01
CA ASP A 964 17.31 -23.22 -15.98
C ASP A 964 17.39 -23.80 -14.56
N PHE A 965 18.46 -23.52 -13.82
CA PHE A 965 18.69 -23.99 -12.46
C PHE A 965 17.78 -23.37 -11.40
N LEU A 966 17.04 -22.29 -11.72
CA LEU A 966 16.04 -21.69 -10.83
C LEU A 966 14.61 -22.13 -11.14
N THR A 967 14.40 -22.81 -12.26
CA THR A 967 13.08 -23.37 -12.55
C THR A 967 12.77 -24.51 -11.58
N ALA A 968 11.50 -24.79 -11.34
CA ALA A 968 11.10 -25.84 -10.40
C ALA A 968 11.56 -27.25 -10.83
N ARG A 969 11.85 -27.45 -12.11
CA ARG A 969 12.40 -28.72 -12.65
C ARG A 969 13.91 -28.84 -12.49
N GLY A 970 14.58 -27.75 -12.09
CA GLY A 970 16.04 -27.66 -12.07
C GLY A 970 16.64 -27.62 -13.49
N PRO A 971 17.98 -27.65 -13.60
CA PRO A 971 18.63 -27.72 -14.90
C PRO A 971 18.23 -29.03 -15.59
N ALA A 972 17.91 -28.97 -16.90
CA ALA A 972 17.71 -30.19 -17.67
C ALA A 972 18.98 -31.03 -17.57
N SER A 973 18.86 -32.31 -17.19
CA SER A 973 19.99 -33.24 -17.23
C SER A 973 20.51 -33.28 -18.67
N SER A 974 21.69 -32.70 -18.90
CA SER A 974 22.37 -32.62 -20.19
C SER A 974 22.68 -33.98 -20.77
#